data_AF-A0A952R8C4-F1
#
_entry.id   AF-A0A952R8C4-F1
#
_cell.length_a   1.000
_cell.length_b   1.000
_cell.length_c   1.000
_cell.angle_alpha   90.00
_cell.angle_beta   90.00
_cell.angle_gamma   90.00
#
_symmetry.space_group_name_H-M   'P 1'
#
loop_
_entity.id
_entity.type
_entity.pdbx_description
1 polymer ?
#
loop_
_entity_poly.entity_id
_entity_poly.type
_entity_poly.pdbx_seq_one_letter_code
_entity_poly.pdbx_strand_id
1 'polypeptide(L)'
;MKIRFGTSRVMLAAAGLITSSLLLGGSGCSSEEEASADADAACLSNRAFFAQKVWGPVIQTTCLNCHSPDGVAVEEGAELQLLPPGYPGFLDTNMAALAEMAKLESDGKSVVLRKPLGELSHGGGVQLSADSKEYKALAELIERFRTAESCAEEPQVASFPGVQQLGELGTFRKASLQLTGKLPSAEEMDTLREGGLAALPGAIDELLETPEFLDWLKEMYNDVFLTDRYLAYNGYALNILNAQQFPYARDVYDNYSDEDRARISRAVAREPLELIAYIVKNNLPYSEILTADYTMMNPFSAQVYNASVQFDDPTDETEFKPGRVQVQLESGLTPYPQAGLITSPMWLNRYPTTPTNRNRHRARMVMDHFLATDILAVVDRPIDAEETAKYQNPTRDDPTCNGCHRQMDPIAGAFQKFDPNDQERLRPEANWHPEMFPPGYGREVMQTSDFGNAPAWLAQRLVRDPRFVYSAVRTVFTALTGFKPMSYPTDTDSDSFAQQLAAWEAQDATFRSLADDFEESGRNLKVLIRGIIMSPYYRAQAAPGLDDSQAVQMQELGRARLETPESLQRKISAVVGTPWSRSWDSRGWLTSDYRILYGGIDSDTITQRLPAPNGVMANIVWRMANEVACAATAYDFSLEGSDRALFPYVTMDHVPETATGDGVPGSVQTIRKNIQYLHARILGEDLPLDHEEISATYQLFLETWREGTGKLAREEESNGLKWSCRVRTNRETGEELPREQRIENDPNYTVRAWMAVITYLLSDYRFLHD
;
A
#
# COMPACT_ATOMS: atom_id res chain seq x y z
N MET A 1 32.20 24.85 5.85
CA MET A 1 31.37 25.21 7.01
C MET A 1 31.17 23.96 7.87
N LYS A 2 31.70 23.92 9.11
CA LYS A 2 31.53 22.77 10.02
C LYS A 2 30.12 22.81 10.60
N ILE A 3 29.24 21.93 10.13
CA ILE A 3 27.87 21.80 10.66
C ILE A 3 27.93 20.91 11.90
N ARG A 4 27.49 21.45 13.05
CA ARG A 4 27.31 20.71 14.30
C ARG A 4 26.14 19.75 14.13
N PHE A 5 26.40 18.44 14.18
CA PHE A 5 25.35 17.45 14.42
C PHE A 5 24.99 17.48 15.92
N GLY A 6 23.78 17.95 16.25
CA GLY A 6 23.20 17.80 17.58
C GLY A 6 22.66 16.37 17.73
N THR A 7 23.41 15.48 18.37
CA THR A 7 22.92 14.18 18.80
C THR A 7 22.33 14.30 20.21
N SER A 8 21.00 14.36 20.34
CA SER A 8 20.33 14.13 21.62
C SER A 8 20.27 12.63 21.88
N ARG A 9 21.29 12.13 22.61
CA ARG A 9 21.21 10.85 23.32
C ARG A 9 20.53 11.11 24.66
N VAL A 10 19.31 10.62 24.85
CA VAL A 10 18.72 10.46 26.18
C VAL A 10 19.27 9.17 26.76
N MET A 11 20.26 9.30 27.65
CA MET A 11 20.76 8.21 28.48
C MET A 11 19.94 8.18 29.77
N LEU A 12 19.23 7.07 30.01
CA LEU A 12 18.72 6.69 31.32
C LEU A 12 19.89 6.64 32.31
N ALA A 13 19.79 7.36 33.43
CA ALA A 13 20.57 7.11 34.63
C ALA A 13 19.67 7.24 35.86
N ALA A 14 19.18 6.10 36.32
CA ALA A 14 18.64 5.96 37.66
C ALA A 14 19.80 5.80 38.65
N ALA A 15 19.88 6.67 39.65
CA ALA A 15 20.57 6.40 40.90
C ALA A 15 20.01 7.32 41.99
N GLY A 16 19.26 6.72 42.92
CA GLY A 16 18.70 7.41 44.06
C GLY A 16 19.76 7.82 45.08
N LEU A 17 19.40 8.80 45.91
CA LEU A 17 19.99 8.96 47.23
C LEU A 17 18.97 9.59 48.20
N ILE A 18 18.62 8.72 49.14
CA ILE A 18 17.88 8.89 50.37
C ILE A 18 18.33 10.15 51.13
N THR A 19 17.39 10.99 51.53
CA THR A 19 17.52 11.81 52.75
C THR A 19 16.18 11.87 53.49
N SER A 20 16.11 11.12 54.60
CA SER A 20 15.08 11.25 55.62
C SER A 20 15.40 12.45 56.52
N SER A 21 14.40 13.28 56.84
CA SER A 21 14.41 14.18 58.02
C SER A 21 12.99 14.64 58.39
N LEU A 22 12.43 13.92 59.36
CA LEU A 22 11.57 14.27 60.50
C LEU A 22 10.75 15.59 60.55
N LEU A 23 9.43 15.37 60.73
CA LEU A 23 8.51 15.80 61.82
C LEU A 23 8.13 17.28 62.06
N LEU A 24 6.81 17.51 62.03
CA LEU A 24 5.87 18.17 63.00
C LEU A 24 4.63 18.58 62.17
N GLY A 25 3.37 18.24 62.41
CA GLY A 25 2.61 17.95 63.61
C GLY A 25 1.30 18.75 63.49
N GLY A 26 0.14 18.07 63.36
CA GLY A 26 -1.17 18.74 63.23
C GLY A 26 -2.32 17.74 63.15
N SER A 27 -2.87 17.39 64.30
CA SER A 27 -4.02 16.50 64.47
C SER A 27 -5.34 17.18 64.09
N GLY A 28 -6.17 16.50 63.32
CA GLY A 28 -7.57 16.84 63.11
C GLY A 28 -8.34 15.61 62.61
N CYS A 29 -9.07 14.96 63.50
CA CYS A 29 -9.99 13.87 63.18
C CYS A 29 -11.27 14.42 62.54
N SER A 30 -11.71 13.88 61.41
CA SER A 30 -13.13 13.58 61.14
C SER A 30 -13.33 12.83 59.83
N SER A 31 -14.00 11.68 59.96
CA SER A 31 -14.85 10.96 58.98
C SER A 31 -14.26 10.56 57.63
N GLU A 32 -14.08 9.25 57.49
CA GLU A 32 -14.24 8.47 56.26
C GLU A 32 -15.54 8.89 55.55
N GLU A 33 -15.41 9.52 54.38
CA GLU A 33 -16.41 9.44 53.33
C GLU A 33 -15.78 8.64 52.19
N GLU A 34 -16.36 7.46 51.94
CA GLU A 34 -16.16 6.68 50.73
C GLU A 34 -16.47 7.58 49.53
N ALA A 35 -15.42 8.11 48.91
CA ALA A 35 -15.53 8.71 47.59
C ALA A 35 -15.86 7.58 46.60
N SER A 36 -17.12 7.56 46.19
CA SER A 36 -17.70 6.68 45.17
C SER A 36 -16.78 6.55 43.96
N ALA A 37 -16.22 5.36 43.78
CA ALA A 37 -15.63 4.92 42.53
C ALA A 37 -16.76 4.57 41.54
N ASP A 38 -17.43 5.60 41.02
CA ASP A 38 -18.30 5.49 39.85
C ASP A 38 -17.96 6.68 38.95
N ALA A 39 -16.83 6.56 38.25
CA ALA A 39 -16.57 7.36 37.06
C ALA A 39 -17.34 6.69 35.91
N ASP A 40 -18.41 7.34 35.46
CA ASP A 40 -19.18 7.12 34.24
C ASP A 40 -18.88 5.82 33.48
N ALA A 41 -19.69 4.77 33.72
CA ALA A 41 -19.74 3.62 32.81
C ALA A 41 -20.33 4.09 31.47
N ALA A 42 -19.46 4.50 30.54
CA ALA A 42 -19.84 4.90 29.19
C ALA A 42 -20.76 3.83 28.55
N CYS A 43 -21.86 4.26 27.93
CA CYS A 43 -22.81 3.39 27.23
C CYS A 43 -22.10 2.73 26.05
N LEU A 44 -21.66 1.47 26.19
CA LEU A 44 -20.98 0.73 25.11
C LEU A 44 -22.01 0.11 24.16
N SER A 45 -21.81 0.30 22.84
CA SER A 45 -22.47 -0.51 21.81
C SER A 45 -22.16 -1.99 22.00
N ASN A 46 -22.95 -2.88 21.41
CA ASN A 46 -22.73 -4.32 21.50
C ASN A 46 -21.35 -4.71 20.96
N ARG A 47 -20.93 -4.05 19.88
CA ARG A 47 -19.60 -4.23 19.29
C ARG A 47 -18.47 -3.79 20.22
N ALA A 48 -18.57 -2.58 20.78
CA ALA A 48 -17.55 -2.05 21.70
C ALA A 48 -17.49 -2.88 23.00
N PHE A 49 -18.64 -3.30 23.52
CA PHE A 49 -18.72 -4.20 24.65
C PHE A 49 -18.06 -5.55 24.32
N PHE A 50 -18.35 -6.11 23.15
CA PHE A 50 -17.72 -7.35 22.69
C PHE A 50 -16.20 -7.20 22.61
N ALA A 51 -15.68 -6.18 21.95
CA ALA A 51 -14.24 -5.93 21.82
C ALA A 51 -13.54 -5.80 23.19
N GLN A 52 -14.07 -4.93 24.05
CA GLN A 52 -13.39 -4.50 25.26
C GLN A 52 -13.58 -5.45 26.44
N LYS A 53 -14.75 -6.12 26.54
CA LYS A 53 -15.13 -6.89 27.75
C LYS A 53 -15.18 -8.40 27.53
N VAL A 54 -15.40 -8.85 26.30
CA VAL A 54 -15.66 -10.27 26.02
C VAL A 54 -14.61 -10.91 25.12
N TRP A 55 -14.17 -10.24 24.06
CA TRP A 55 -13.25 -10.81 23.07
C TRP A 55 -11.92 -11.20 23.70
N GLY A 56 -11.12 -10.24 24.16
CA GLY A 56 -9.82 -10.51 24.76
C GLY A 56 -9.93 -11.39 26.03
N PRO A 57 -10.70 -10.96 27.05
CA PRO A 57 -10.75 -11.65 28.34
C PRO A 57 -11.38 -13.06 28.31
N VAL A 58 -12.30 -13.33 27.39
CA VAL A 58 -13.09 -14.58 27.39
C VAL A 58 -12.85 -15.38 26.11
N ILE A 59 -13.18 -14.81 24.96
CA ILE A 59 -13.27 -15.58 23.72
C ILE A 59 -11.88 -15.95 23.20
N GLN A 60 -10.97 -14.99 23.11
CA GLN A 60 -9.60 -15.19 22.65
C GLN A 60 -8.83 -16.12 23.59
N THR A 61 -8.99 -15.95 24.90
CA THR A 61 -8.22 -16.69 25.91
C THR A 61 -8.75 -18.10 26.16
N THR A 62 -10.07 -18.30 26.16
CA THR A 62 -10.68 -19.57 26.57
C THR A 62 -11.27 -20.37 25.41
N CYS A 63 -11.91 -19.71 24.43
CA CYS A 63 -12.70 -20.42 23.41
C CYS A 63 -11.95 -20.63 22.09
N LEU A 64 -11.15 -19.65 21.67
CA LEU A 64 -10.57 -19.58 20.33
C LEU A 64 -9.67 -20.78 20.02
N ASN A 65 -8.89 -21.29 20.97
CA ASN A 65 -7.98 -22.43 20.75
C ASN A 65 -8.69 -23.72 20.29
N CYS A 66 -9.95 -23.91 20.69
CA CYS A 66 -10.75 -25.07 20.28
C CYS A 66 -11.70 -24.74 19.13
N HIS A 67 -12.17 -23.51 19.05
CA HIS A 67 -13.19 -23.08 18.08
C HIS A 67 -12.61 -22.34 16.86
N SER A 68 -11.29 -22.23 16.71
CA SER A 68 -10.66 -21.69 15.51
C SER A 68 -10.94 -22.56 14.27
N PRO A 69 -10.71 -22.08 13.03
CA PRO A 69 -10.92 -22.89 11.82
C PRO A 69 -10.12 -24.19 11.80
N ASP A 70 -8.98 -24.21 12.49
CA ASP A 70 -8.09 -25.34 12.73
C ASP A 70 -8.33 -26.07 14.07
N GLY A 71 -9.26 -25.58 14.89
CA GLY A 71 -9.50 -26.06 16.25
C GLY A 71 -10.26 -27.38 16.31
N VAL A 72 -10.00 -28.15 17.37
CA VAL A 72 -10.60 -29.48 17.60
C VAL A 72 -12.13 -29.45 17.67
N ALA A 73 -12.74 -28.37 18.17
CA ALA A 73 -14.20 -28.29 18.24
C ALA A 73 -14.81 -28.21 16.83
N VAL A 74 -14.20 -27.45 15.93
CA VAL A 74 -14.65 -27.36 14.53
C VAL A 74 -14.45 -28.68 13.79
N GLU A 75 -13.37 -29.40 14.10
CA GLU A 75 -13.13 -30.76 13.59
C GLU A 75 -14.23 -31.75 14.00
N GLU A 76 -14.65 -31.70 15.26
CA GLU A 76 -15.73 -32.52 15.81
C GLU A 76 -17.14 -32.02 15.41
N GLY A 77 -17.22 -31.05 14.49
CA GLY A 77 -18.47 -30.57 13.91
C GLY A 77 -19.19 -29.49 14.72
N ALA A 78 -18.48 -28.75 15.58
CA ALA A 78 -19.07 -27.61 16.28
C ALA A 78 -19.60 -26.55 15.28
N GLU A 79 -20.80 -26.05 15.59
CA GLU A 79 -21.43 -24.96 14.84
C GLU A 79 -20.68 -23.64 15.04
N LEU A 80 -20.24 -23.35 16.26
CA LEU A 80 -19.45 -22.16 16.57
C LEU A 80 -18.03 -22.30 16.02
N GLN A 81 -17.69 -21.43 15.07
CA GLN A 81 -16.34 -21.26 14.52
C GLN A 81 -15.93 -19.80 14.69
N LEU A 82 -14.78 -19.58 15.31
CA LEU A 82 -14.23 -18.26 15.64
C LEU A 82 -12.98 -17.98 14.80
N LEU A 83 -12.94 -16.84 14.13
CA LEU A 83 -11.75 -16.41 13.38
C LEU A 83 -10.73 -15.75 14.32
N PRO A 84 -9.44 -16.12 14.29
CA PRO A 84 -8.42 -15.44 15.09
C PRO A 84 -8.15 -14.00 14.58
N PRO A 85 -7.52 -13.13 15.38
CA PRO A 85 -7.32 -11.73 15.03
C PRO A 85 -6.51 -11.46 13.75
N GLY A 86 -5.80 -12.46 13.23
CA GLY A 86 -5.12 -12.40 11.93
C GLY A 86 -6.08 -12.30 10.73
N TYR A 87 -7.37 -12.60 10.90
CA TYR A 87 -8.37 -12.50 9.84
C TYR A 87 -8.99 -11.09 9.82
N PRO A 88 -9.12 -10.43 8.66
CA PRO A 88 -9.87 -9.17 8.59
C PRO A 88 -11.35 -9.39 8.95
N GLY A 89 -11.96 -8.40 9.61
CA GLY A 89 -13.36 -8.47 10.03
C GLY A 89 -13.67 -9.60 11.03
N PHE A 90 -12.65 -10.19 11.67
CA PHE A 90 -12.83 -11.31 12.61
C PHE A 90 -13.78 -10.94 13.74
N LEU A 91 -13.69 -9.71 14.26
CA LEU A 91 -14.44 -9.29 15.43
C LEU A 91 -15.95 -9.31 15.13
N ASP A 92 -16.37 -8.71 14.02
CA ASP A 92 -17.78 -8.69 13.60
C ASP A 92 -18.27 -10.08 13.22
N THR A 93 -17.45 -10.86 12.51
CA THR A 93 -17.77 -12.24 12.14
C THR A 93 -18.02 -13.09 13.38
N ASN A 94 -17.17 -12.96 14.39
CA ASN A 94 -17.26 -13.74 15.63
C ASN A 94 -18.39 -13.26 16.54
N MET A 95 -18.63 -11.96 16.58
CA MET A 95 -19.78 -11.39 17.29
C MET A 95 -21.08 -11.91 16.67
N ALA A 96 -21.20 -11.88 15.35
CA ALA A 96 -22.36 -12.41 14.63
C ALA A 96 -22.53 -13.92 14.86
N ALA A 97 -21.44 -14.70 14.81
CA ALA A 97 -21.48 -16.13 15.11
C ALA A 97 -21.98 -16.39 16.55
N LEU A 98 -21.50 -15.63 17.53
CA LEU A 98 -21.99 -15.72 18.92
C LEU A 98 -23.45 -15.28 19.05
N ALA A 99 -23.87 -14.23 18.35
CA ALA A 99 -25.25 -13.77 18.34
C ALA A 99 -26.20 -14.82 17.75
N GLU A 100 -25.80 -15.54 16.70
CA GLU A 100 -26.57 -16.67 16.17
C GLU A 100 -26.63 -17.82 17.19
N MET A 101 -25.52 -18.17 17.81
CA MET A 101 -25.50 -19.22 18.84
C MET A 101 -26.33 -18.83 20.08
N ALA A 102 -26.44 -17.54 20.40
CA ALA A 102 -27.23 -17.02 21.53
C ALA A 102 -28.74 -17.29 21.39
N LYS A 103 -29.22 -17.56 20.16
CA LYS A 103 -30.61 -17.93 19.87
C LYS A 103 -30.93 -19.38 20.25
N LEU A 104 -29.90 -20.21 20.43
CA LEU A 104 -30.08 -21.62 20.77
C LEU A 104 -30.33 -21.77 22.28
N GLU A 105 -31.47 -22.40 22.60
CA GLU A 105 -31.86 -22.69 23.98
C GLU A 105 -32.13 -24.19 24.19
N SER A 106 -31.81 -24.66 25.39
CA SER A 106 -32.17 -25.99 25.88
C SER A 106 -32.79 -25.82 27.27
N ASP A 107 -34.02 -26.32 27.43
CA ASP A 107 -34.85 -26.14 28.63
C ASP A 107 -35.08 -24.66 29.00
N GLY A 108 -35.24 -23.79 27.99
CA GLY A 108 -35.47 -22.34 28.17
C GLY A 108 -34.25 -21.58 28.68
N LYS A 109 -33.05 -22.15 28.55
CA LYS A 109 -31.78 -21.54 28.95
C LYS A 109 -30.78 -21.56 27.79
N SER A 110 -29.96 -20.51 27.69
CA SER A 110 -28.96 -20.35 26.62
C SER A 110 -27.96 -21.50 26.55
N VAL A 111 -27.81 -22.12 25.38
CA VAL A 111 -26.83 -23.18 25.14
C VAL A 111 -25.40 -22.66 25.28
N VAL A 112 -25.14 -21.43 24.82
CA VAL A 112 -23.81 -20.77 24.87
C VAL A 112 -23.33 -20.54 26.31
N LEU A 113 -24.25 -20.31 27.25
CA LEU A 113 -23.90 -20.15 28.66
C LEU A 113 -23.79 -21.49 29.41
N ARG A 114 -24.54 -22.52 29.00
CA ARG A 114 -24.56 -23.82 29.70
C ARG A 114 -23.42 -24.74 29.30
N LYS A 115 -23.01 -24.74 28.03
CA LYS A 115 -21.94 -25.59 27.52
C LYS A 115 -20.59 -25.36 28.22
N PRO A 116 -20.09 -24.11 28.37
CA PRO A 116 -18.82 -23.85 29.07
C PRO A 116 -18.83 -24.21 30.55
N LEU A 117 -20.00 -24.28 31.20
CA LEU A 117 -20.17 -24.72 32.59
C LEU A 117 -20.17 -26.26 32.74
N GLY A 118 -20.18 -27.01 31.63
CA GLY A 118 -20.34 -28.46 31.64
C GLY A 118 -21.76 -28.94 31.96
N GLU A 119 -22.76 -28.06 31.93
CA GLU A 119 -24.17 -28.43 32.12
C GLU A 119 -24.79 -29.12 30.90
N LEU A 120 -24.14 -28.99 29.74
CA LEU A 120 -24.44 -29.65 28.48
C LEU A 120 -23.17 -30.30 27.92
N SER A 121 -23.33 -31.26 27.01
CA SER A 121 -22.17 -31.86 26.32
C SER A 121 -21.40 -30.79 25.53
N HIS A 122 -20.13 -30.59 25.88
CA HIS A 122 -19.24 -29.60 25.27
C HIS A 122 -18.01 -30.22 24.59
N GLY A 123 -17.72 -31.51 24.79
CA GLY A 123 -16.51 -32.18 24.28
C GLY A 123 -15.23 -31.77 25.00
N GLY A 124 -15.00 -30.47 25.19
CA GLY A 124 -13.87 -29.91 25.94
C GLY A 124 -14.06 -29.87 27.46
N GLY A 125 -15.17 -30.36 28.00
CA GLY A 125 -15.48 -30.31 29.43
C GLY A 125 -15.79 -28.90 29.94
N VAL A 126 -15.58 -28.67 31.25
CA VAL A 126 -15.80 -27.39 31.92
C VAL A 126 -14.69 -26.40 31.55
N GLN A 127 -15.08 -25.24 31.05
CA GLN A 127 -14.19 -24.18 30.57
C GLN A 127 -14.33 -22.87 31.37
N LEU A 128 -15.51 -22.61 31.92
CA LEU A 128 -15.80 -21.43 32.76
C LEU A 128 -16.47 -21.85 34.06
N SER A 129 -16.40 -20.98 35.07
CA SER A 129 -17.15 -21.11 36.33
C SER A 129 -18.25 -20.05 36.40
N ALA A 130 -19.42 -20.39 36.96
CA ALA A 130 -20.58 -19.49 36.99
C ALA A 130 -20.36 -18.21 37.81
N ASP A 131 -19.41 -18.22 38.74
CA ASP A 131 -19.03 -17.07 39.56
C ASP A 131 -17.93 -16.19 38.94
N SER A 132 -17.30 -16.67 37.86
CA SER A 132 -16.16 -16.01 37.20
C SER A 132 -16.56 -14.70 36.53
N LYS A 133 -15.60 -13.78 36.37
CA LYS A 133 -15.84 -12.49 35.71
C LYS A 133 -16.13 -12.69 34.22
N GLU A 134 -15.45 -13.65 33.61
CA GLU A 134 -15.56 -14.04 32.22
C GLU A 134 -16.97 -14.57 31.90
N TYR A 135 -17.51 -15.43 32.76
CA TYR A 135 -18.87 -15.92 32.61
C TYR A 135 -19.90 -14.81 32.70
N LYS A 136 -19.74 -13.88 33.65
CA LYS A 136 -20.65 -12.72 33.81
C LYS A 136 -20.61 -11.79 32.60
N ALA A 137 -19.41 -11.51 32.06
CA ALA A 137 -19.26 -10.69 30.86
C ALA A 137 -19.91 -11.36 29.63
N LEU A 138 -19.72 -12.67 29.47
CA LEU A 138 -20.38 -13.44 28.41
C LEU A 138 -21.90 -13.44 28.58
N ALA A 139 -22.41 -13.64 29.80
CA ALA A 139 -23.84 -13.62 30.09
C ALA A 139 -24.47 -12.25 29.80
N GLU A 140 -23.79 -11.16 30.14
CA GLU A 140 -24.22 -9.80 29.82
C GLU A 140 -24.31 -9.59 28.30
N LEU A 141 -23.31 -10.03 27.53
CA LEU A 141 -23.36 -9.92 26.06
C LEU A 141 -24.53 -10.72 25.46
N ILE A 142 -24.77 -11.95 25.95
CA ILE A 142 -25.87 -12.78 25.46
C ILE A 142 -27.23 -12.13 25.76
N GLU A 143 -27.38 -11.44 26.90
CA GLU A 143 -28.57 -10.66 27.21
C GLU A 143 -28.68 -9.39 26.35
N ARG A 144 -27.56 -8.72 26.08
CA ARG A 144 -27.49 -7.57 25.16
C ARG A 144 -27.93 -7.93 23.74
N PHE A 145 -27.66 -9.15 23.26
CA PHE A 145 -28.18 -9.61 21.95
C PHE A 145 -29.69 -9.85 21.92
N ARG A 146 -30.32 -10.05 23.09
CA ARG A 146 -31.77 -10.29 23.22
C ARG A 146 -32.57 -9.02 23.44
N THR A 147 -31.89 -7.96 23.88
CA THR A 147 -32.45 -6.64 24.09
C THR A 147 -32.13 -5.73 22.90
N ALA A 148 -32.97 -4.71 22.67
CA ALA A 148 -32.67 -3.73 21.63
C ALA A 148 -31.41 -2.94 22.02
N GLU A 149 -30.47 -2.81 21.09
CA GLU A 149 -29.26 -2.03 21.30
C GLU A 149 -29.63 -0.57 21.62
N SER A 150 -29.26 -0.13 22.82
CA SER A 150 -29.63 1.19 23.35
C SER A 150 -28.53 2.23 23.18
N CYS A 151 -27.30 1.80 22.89
CA CYS A 151 -26.14 2.67 22.69
C CYS A 151 -25.80 2.67 21.20
N ALA A 152 -25.68 3.84 20.57
CA ALA A 152 -25.16 3.92 19.21
C ALA A 152 -23.67 3.53 19.22
N GLU A 153 -23.21 2.88 18.15
CA GLU A 153 -21.78 2.85 17.85
C GLU A 153 -21.33 4.29 17.62
N GLU A 154 -20.34 4.80 18.37
CA GLU A 154 -19.74 6.09 18.05
C GLU A 154 -18.77 5.89 16.88
N PRO A 155 -19.05 6.43 15.68
CA PRO A 155 -18.10 6.38 14.59
C PRO A 155 -16.99 7.39 14.87
N GLN A 156 -15.98 7.02 15.65
CA GLN A 156 -14.78 7.83 15.83
C GLN A 156 -13.86 7.69 14.60
N VAL A 157 -14.35 8.16 13.46
CA VAL A 157 -13.66 8.06 12.16
C VAL A 157 -13.49 9.43 11.49
N ALA A 158 -14.36 10.41 11.79
CA ALA A 158 -14.37 11.68 11.07
C ALA A 158 -13.12 12.56 11.32
N SER A 159 -12.47 12.40 12.48
CA SER A 159 -11.25 13.16 12.82
C SER A 159 -10.48 12.53 13.97
N PHE A 160 -9.16 12.51 13.87
CA PHE A 160 -8.27 12.26 15.00
C PHE A 160 -8.02 13.58 15.75
N PRO A 161 -8.45 13.72 17.02
CA PRO A 161 -8.18 14.93 17.79
C PRO A 161 -6.68 15.24 17.83
N GLY A 162 -6.27 16.47 17.55
CA GLY A 162 -4.85 16.88 17.55
C GLY A 162 -4.07 16.58 16.26
N VAL A 163 -4.66 15.87 15.30
CA VAL A 163 -4.06 15.65 13.97
C VAL A 163 -4.55 16.73 13.00
N GLN A 164 -3.61 17.50 12.47
CA GLN A 164 -3.85 18.43 11.37
C GLN A 164 -4.03 17.63 10.07
N GLN A 165 -5.11 17.92 9.35
CA GLN A 165 -5.39 17.32 8.05
C GLN A 165 -5.13 18.33 6.93
N LEU A 166 -4.68 17.83 5.79
CA LEU A 166 -4.61 18.57 4.55
C LEU A 166 -6.01 19.09 4.17
N GLY A 167 -6.05 20.37 3.79
CA GLY A 167 -7.19 20.97 3.10
C GLY A 167 -7.28 20.51 1.64
N GLU A 168 -8.29 20.99 0.93
CA GLU A 168 -8.62 20.58 -0.44
C GLU A 168 -7.44 20.69 -1.41
N LEU A 169 -6.69 21.79 -1.38
CA LEU A 169 -5.56 22.02 -2.28
C LEU A 169 -4.39 21.08 -1.99
N GLY A 170 -4.09 20.87 -0.70
CA GLY A 170 -3.01 19.98 -0.27
C GLY A 170 -3.33 18.53 -0.60
N THR A 171 -4.56 18.09 -0.33
CA THR A 171 -5.02 16.74 -0.66
C THR A 171 -5.01 16.50 -2.16
N PHE A 172 -5.54 17.42 -2.96
CA PHE A 172 -5.57 17.27 -4.42
C PHE A 172 -4.17 17.27 -5.03
N ARG A 173 -3.28 18.15 -4.57
CA ARG A 173 -1.88 18.16 -5.02
C ARG A 173 -1.18 16.83 -4.74
N LYS A 174 -1.33 16.30 -3.53
CA LYS A 174 -0.76 15.00 -3.13
C LYS A 174 -1.31 13.88 -4.01
N ALA A 175 -2.64 13.83 -4.19
CA ALA A 175 -3.30 12.83 -5.03
C ALA A 175 -2.88 12.94 -6.51
N SER A 176 -2.82 14.14 -7.08
CA SER A 176 -2.41 14.38 -8.47
C SER A 176 -0.97 13.93 -8.72
N LEU A 177 -0.04 14.29 -7.83
CA LEU A 177 1.35 13.83 -7.95
C LEU A 177 1.47 12.31 -7.80
N GLN A 178 0.80 11.72 -6.81
CA GLN A 178 0.90 10.29 -6.54
C GLN A 178 0.26 9.45 -7.65
N LEU A 179 -0.95 9.80 -8.08
CA LEU A 179 -1.74 9.02 -9.03
C LEU A 179 -1.31 9.26 -10.48
N THR A 180 -0.98 10.50 -10.85
CA THR A 180 -0.71 10.85 -12.26
C THR A 180 0.71 11.35 -12.50
N GLY A 181 1.50 11.58 -11.45
CA GLY A 181 2.85 12.15 -11.60
C GLY A 181 2.85 13.59 -12.12
N LYS A 182 1.73 14.32 -12.02
CA LYS A 182 1.57 15.68 -12.53
C LYS A 182 1.19 16.63 -11.39
N LEU A 183 1.45 17.92 -11.61
CA LEU A 183 0.93 18.97 -10.73
C LEU A 183 -0.48 19.37 -11.16
N PRO A 184 -1.36 19.76 -10.21
CA PRO A 184 -2.62 20.40 -10.54
C PRO A 184 -2.41 21.63 -11.44
N SER A 185 -3.27 21.79 -12.42
CA SER A 185 -3.38 23.00 -13.24
C SER A 185 -3.92 24.18 -12.42
N ALA A 186 -3.73 25.40 -12.92
CA ALA A 186 -4.26 26.60 -12.26
C ALA A 186 -5.79 26.57 -12.16
N GLU A 187 -6.47 26.07 -13.19
CA GLU A 187 -7.93 25.97 -13.26
C GLU A 187 -8.50 24.97 -12.24
N GLU A 188 -7.89 23.79 -12.10
CA GLU A 188 -8.26 22.83 -11.06
C GLU A 188 -8.09 23.42 -9.66
N MET A 189 -6.99 24.15 -9.43
CA MET A 189 -6.72 24.80 -8.14
C MET A 189 -7.71 25.92 -7.83
N ASP A 190 -8.11 26.72 -8.83
CA ASP A 190 -9.12 27.77 -8.65
C ASP A 190 -10.50 27.17 -8.37
N THR A 191 -10.88 26.11 -9.09
CA THR A 191 -12.14 25.38 -8.86
C THR A 191 -12.21 24.83 -7.43
N LEU A 192 -11.11 24.27 -6.93
CA LEU A 192 -11.05 23.75 -5.56
C LEU A 192 -11.05 24.86 -4.50
N ARG A 193 -10.42 26.01 -4.77
CA ARG A 193 -10.50 27.17 -3.86
C ARG A 193 -11.93 27.67 -3.69
N GLU A 194 -12.70 27.69 -4.78
CA GLU A 194 -14.09 28.14 -4.77
C GLU A 194 -15.03 27.11 -4.14
N GLY A 195 -14.84 25.82 -4.44
CA GLY A 195 -15.69 24.74 -3.98
C GLY A 195 -15.33 24.12 -2.62
N GLY A 196 -14.12 24.38 -2.12
CA GLY A 196 -13.59 23.78 -0.89
C GLY A 196 -13.54 22.25 -0.93
N LEU A 197 -13.51 21.63 0.25
CA LEU A 197 -13.50 20.16 0.40
C LEU A 197 -14.67 19.44 -0.29
N ALA A 198 -15.78 20.12 -0.56
CA ALA A 198 -16.93 19.52 -1.23
C ALA A 198 -16.70 19.29 -2.73
N ALA A 199 -15.81 20.04 -3.38
CA ALA A 199 -15.45 19.86 -4.79
C ALA A 199 -14.37 18.77 -5.00
N LEU A 200 -13.63 18.43 -3.95
CA LEU A 200 -12.51 17.49 -4.00
C LEU A 200 -12.88 16.08 -4.55
N PRO A 201 -14.02 15.47 -4.19
CA PRO A 201 -14.42 14.16 -4.74
C PRO A 201 -14.50 14.15 -6.26
N GLY A 202 -15.10 15.19 -6.86
CA GLY A 202 -15.24 15.28 -8.32
C GLY A 202 -13.89 15.49 -9.01
N ALA A 203 -13.01 16.32 -8.44
CA ALA A 203 -11.66 16.50 -8.96
C ALA A 203 -10.83 15.21 -8.90
N ILE A 204 -10.96 14.42 -7.81
CA ILE A 204 -10.31 13.11 -7.71
C ILE A 204 -10.83 12.17 -8.80
N ASP A 205 -12.14 12.14 -9.05
CA ASP A 205 -12.72 11.29 -10.09
C ASP A 205 -12.13 11.58 -11.47
N GLU A 206 -11.87 12.85 -11.80
CA GLU A 206 -11.20 13.24 -13.04
C GLU A 206 -9.77 12.67 -13.14
N LEU A 207 -9.00 12.66 -12.04
CA LEU A 207 -7.68 12.02 -12.01
C LEU A 207 -7.77 10.51 -12.30
N LEU A 208 -8.81 9.84 -11.78
CA LEU A 208 -9.03 8.39 -11.94
C LEU A 208 -9.48 7.99 -13.35
N GLU A 209 -9.76 8.94 -14.23
CA GLU A 209 -10.01 8.69 -15.66
C GLU A 209 -8.76 8.84 -16.54
N THR A 210 -7.63 9.30 -15.98
CA THR A 210 -6.41 9.54 -16.74
C THR A 210 -5.66 8.25 -17.09
N PRO A 211 -4.95 8.19 -18.23
CA PRO A 211 -4.04 7.08 -18.54
C PRO A 211 -2.93 6.90 -17.50
N GLU A 212 -2.40 8.01 -16.96
CA GLU A 212 -1.32 7.97 -15.97
C GLU A 212 -1.74 7.30 -14.66
N PHE A 213 -3.00 7.47 -14.25
CA PHE A 213 -3.57 6.73 -13.13
C PHE A 213 -3.53 5.21 -13.35
N LEU A 214 -3.81 4.75 -14.57
CA LEU A 214 -3.75 3.31 -14.88
C LEU A 214 -2.31 2.78 -14.81
N ASP A 215 -1.30 3.59 -15.13
CA ASP A 215 0.10 3.19 -14.94
C ASP A 215 0.45 3.06 -13.45
N TRP A 216 0.03 4.02 -12.62
CA TRP A 216 0.19 3.92 -11.17
C TRP A 216 -0.55 2.70 -10.58
N LEU A 217 -1.76 2.42 -11.05
CA LEU A 217 -2.54 1.25 -10.65
C LEU A 217 -1.79 -0.04 -10.97
N LYS A 218 -1.20 -0.15 -12.16
CA LYS A 218 -0.39 -1.32 -12.53
C LYS A 218 0.87 -1.44 -11.67
N GLU A 219 1.52 -0.34 -11.34
CA GLU A 219 2.67 -0.31 -10.43
C GLU A 219 2.29 -0.84 -9.03
N MET A 220 1.18 -0.36 -8.46
CA MET A 220 0.74 -0.77 -7.12
C MET A 220 0.41 -2.27 -7.07
N TYR A 221 -0.23 -2.80 -8.11
CA TYR A 221 -0.63 -4.21 -8.14
C TYR A 221 0.54 -5.11 -8.53
N ASN A 222 1.56 -4.60 -9.22
CA ASN A 222 2.80 -5.33 -9.38
C ASN A 222 3.53 -5.55 -8.05
N ASP A 223 3.41 -4.64 -7.08
CA ASP A 223 3.97 -4.87 -5.73
C ASP A 223 3.32 -6.07 -5.02
N VAL A 224 2.12 -6.46 -5.45
CA VAL A 224 1.37 -7.62 -4.92
C VAL A 224 1.62 -8.88 -5.77
N PHE A 225 1.44 -8.77 -7.09
CA PHE A 225 1.45 -9.90 -8.01
C PHE A 225 2.83 -10.24 -8.56
N LEU A 226 3.76 -9.29 -8.54
CA LEU A 226 5.18 -9.48 -8.85
C LEU A 226 5.45 -10.09 -10.23
N THR A 227 4.61 -9.79 -11.24
CA THR A 227 4.73 -10.36 -12.58
C THR A 227 5.68 -9.60 -13.49
N ASP A 228 6.07 -8.36 -13.15
CA ASP A 228 7.16 -7.65 -13.82
C ASP A 228 8.52 -8.35 -13.67
N ARG A 229 8.62 -9.41 -12.85
CA ARG A 229 9.74 -10.35 -12.82
C ARG A 229 10.14 -10.80 -14.23
N TYR A 230 9.15 -11.01 -15.10
CA TYR A 230 9.35 -11.52 -16.45
C TYR A 230 9.81 -10.45 -17.45
N LEU A 231 10.14 -9.24 -16.97
CA LEU A 231 10.77 -8.18 -17.74
C LEU A 231 12.29 -8.12 -17.54
N ALA A 232 12.88 -9.03 -16.73
CA ALA A 232 14.30 -9.01 -16.41
C ALA A 232 15.23 -9.16 -17.64
N TYR A 233 14.77 -9.83 -18.69
CA TYR A 233 15.44 -9.88 -19.99
C TYR A 233 14.43 -10.09 -21.12
N ASN A 234 14.83 -9.71 -22.35
CA ASN A 234 13.98 -9.78 -23.53
C ASN A 234 13.61 -11.23 -23.86
N GLY A 235 12.31 -11.55 -23.75
CA GLY A 235 11.78 -12.89 -24.03
C GLY A 235 11.61 -13.79 -22.80
N TYR A 236 11.86 -13.32 -21.58
CA TYR A 236 11.70 -14.17 -20.39
C TYR A 236 10.28 -14.73 -20.25
N ALA A 237 9.25 -13.89 -20.39
CA ALA A 237 7.85 -14.33 -20.31
C ALA A 237 7.48 -15.37 -21.38
N LEU A 238 8.18 -15.38 -22.53
CA LEU A 238 7.96 -16.34 -23.61
C LEU A 238 8.68 -17.66 -23.35
N ASN A 239 9.90 -17.60 -22.82
CA ASN A 239 10.75 -18.77 -22.58
C ASN A 239 10.21 -19.70 -21.49
N ILE A 240 9.43 -19.16 -20.54
CA ILE A 240 8.84 -19.96 -19.46
C ILE A 240 7.58 -20.70 -19.88
N LEU A 241 6.93 -20.31 -20.98
CA LEU A 241 5.72 -20.96 -21.43
C LEU A 241 6.03 -22.33 -22.02
N ASN A 242 5.19 -23.32 -21.71
CA ASN A 242 5.29 -24.67 -22.21
C ASN A 242 5.26 -24.67 -23.74
N ALA A 243 6.38 -25.04 -24.35
CA ALA A 243 6.55 -24.97 -25.80
C ALA A 243 5.61 -25.87 -26.60
N GLN A 244 5.04 -26.91 -25.99
CA GLN A 244 4.06 -27.78 -26.66
C GLN A 244 2.68 -27.13 -26.68
N GLN A 245 2.25 -26.51 -25.58
CA GLN A 245 0.92 -25.90 -25.42
C GLN A 245 0.85 -24.49 -25.99
N PHE A 246 1.97 -23.76 -25.99
CA PHE A 246 2.14 -22.41 -26.53
C PHE A 246 3.23 -22.38 -27.61
N PRO A 247 3.05 -23.07 -28.76
CA PRO A 247 4.11 -23.21 -29.77
C PRO A 247 4.58 -21.87 -30.34
N TYR A 248 3.69 -20.86 -30.43
CA TYR A 248 4.05 -19.54 -30.91
C TYR A 248 4.99 -18.79 -29.95
N ALA A 249 4.89 -19.01 -28.64
CA ALA A 249 5.84 -18.43 -27.67
C ALA A 249 7.27 -18.85 -27.99
N ARG A 250 7.46 -20.13 -28.33
CA ARG A 250 8.77 -20.69 -28.68
C ARG A 250 9.27 -20.18 -30.03
N ASP A 251 8.38 -20.09 -31.03
CA ASP A 251 8.72 -19.53 -32.35
C ASP A 251 9.22 -18.09 -32.23
N VAL A 252 8.50 -17.25 -31.47
CA VAL A 252 8.93 -15.88 -31.19
C VAL A 252 10.28 -15.86 -30.48
N TYR A 253 10.46 -16.70 -29.46
CA TYR A 253 11.69 -16.71 -28.69
C TYR A 253 12.93 -17.09 -29.54
N ASP A 254 12.78 -18.04 -30.46
CA ASP A 254 13.89 -18.57 -31.26
C ASP A 254 14.18 -17.75 -32.53
N ASN A 255 13.15 -17.17 -33.15
CA ASN A 255 13.24 -16.67 -34.52
C ASN A 255 13.09 -15.15 -34.65
N TYR A 256 12.63 -14.42 -33.63
CA TYR A 256 12.34 -12.99 -33.72
C TYR A 256 13.48 -12.11 -33.17
N SER A 257 13.48 -10.83 -33.54
CA SER A 257 14.49 -9.88 -33.07
C SER A 257 14.42 -9.70 -31.54
N ASP A 258 15.51 -9.22 -30.94
CA ASP A 258 15.54 -8.91 -29.49
C ASP A 258 14.48 -7.86 -29.11
N GLU A 259 14.21 -6.90 -30.00
CA GLU A 259 13.21 -5.85 -29.81
C GLU A 259 11.78 -6.41 -29.83
N ASP A 260 11.48 -7.26 -30.81
CA ASP A 260 10.18 -7.94 -30.88
C ASP A 260 9.97 -8.84 -29.67
N ARG A 261 11.01 -9.57 -29.25
CA ARG A 261 10.96 -10.39 -28.02
C ARG A 261 10.70 -9.54 -26.79
N ALA A 262 11.32 -8.36 -26.66
CA ALA A 262 11.08 -7.45 -25.55
C ALA A 262 9.63 -6.97 -25.51
N ARG A 263 9.10 -6.54 -26.67
CA ARG A 263 7.72 -6.07 -26.85
C ARG A 263 6.69 -7.14 -26.50
N ILE A 264 6.79 -8.31 -27.12
CA ILE A 264 5.83 -9.41 -26.92
C ILE A 264 5.93 -9.94 -25.48
N SER A 265 7.15 -10.10 -24.95
CA SER A 265 7.36 -10.52 -23.55
C SER A 265 6.73 -9.54 -22.56
N ARG A 266 6.76 -8.23 -22.84
CA ARG A 266 6.10 -7.24 -21.98
C ARG A 266 4.59 -7.42 -21.96
N ALA A 267 3.98 -7.62 -23.12
CA ALA A 267 2.55 -7.84 -23.23
C ALA A 267 2.09 -9.10 -22.50
N VAL A 268 2.86 -10.20 -22.62
CA VAL A 268 2.59 -11.46 -21.92
C VAL A 268 2.79 -11.29 -20.40
N ALA A 269 3.91 -10.70 -19.96
CA ALA A 269 4.22 -10.52 -18.54
C ALA A 269 3.19 -9.67 -17.78
N ARG A 270 2.63 -8.66 -18.46
CA ARG A 270 1.74 -7.66 -17.86
C ARG A 270 0.26 -7.95 -18.05
N GLU A 271 -0.14 -9.03 -18.72
CA GLU A 271 -1.56 -9.40 -18.82
C GLU A 271 -2.34 -9.35 -17.48
N PRO A 272 -1.77 -9.71 -16.31
CA PRO A 272 -2.51 -9.67 -15.05
C PRO A 272 -2.73 -8.23 -14.57
N LEU A 273 -1.76 -7.36 -14.85
CA LEU A 273 -1.81 -5.93 -14.52
C LEU A 273 -2.76 -5.19 -15.48
N GLU A 274 -2.80 -5.60 -16.75
CA GLU A 274 -3.74 -5.04 -17.72
C GLU A 274 -5.18 -5.49 -17.44
N LEU A 275 -5.41 -6.69 -16.86
CA LEU A 275 -6.74 -7.10 -16.42
C LEU A 275 -7.31 -6.14 -15.36
N ILE A 276 -6.52 -5.78 -14.35
CA ILE A 276 -7.00 -4.82 -13.36
C ILE A 276 -7.17 -3.42 -13.95
N ALA A 277 -6.24 -2.97 -14.80
CA ALA A 277 -6.40 -1.68 -15.49
C ALA A 277 -7.69 -1.66 -16.32
N TYR A 278 -8.02 -2.75 -17.02
CA TYR A 278 -9.26 -2.88 -17.79
C TYR A 278 -10.51 -2.83 -16.90
N ILE A 279 -10.51 -3.57 -15.78
CA ILE A 279 -11.64 -3.57 -14.83
C ILE A 279 -11.91 -2.15 -14.33
N VAL A 280 -10.86 -1.46 -13.88
CA VAL A 280 -10.98 -0.11 -13.32
C VAL A 280 -11.35 0.93 -14.37
N LYS A 281 -10.70 0.90 -15.54
CA LYS A 281 -10.98 1.80 -16.67
C LYS A 281 -12.46 1.74 -17.08
N ASN A 282 -13.05 0.54 -17.05
CA ASN A 282 -14.43 0.32 -17.50
C ASN A 282 -15.46 0.30 -16.37
N ASN A 283 -15.07 0.65 -15.12
CA ASN A 283 -15.94 0.62 -13.95
C ASN A 283 -16.62 -0.75 -13.73
N LEU A 284 -15.91 -1.83 -14.04
CA LEU A 284 -16.40 -3.19 -13.86
C LEU A 284 -16.25 -3.62 -12.39
N PRO A 285 -17.08 -4.57 -11.90
CA PRO A 285 -16.94 -5.08 -10.53
C PRO A 285 -15.56 -5.70 -10.29
N TYR A 286 -14.89 -5.31 -9.21
CA TYR A 286 -13.57 -5.82 -8.86
C TYR A 286 -13.50 -7.36 -8.74
N SER A 287 -14.62 -8.04 -8.48
CA SER A 287 -14.70 -9.51 -8.51
C SER A 287 -14.22 -10.14 -9.82
N GLU A 288 -14.29 -9.39 -10.93
CA GLU A 288 -13.84 -9.83 -12.24
C GLU A 288 -12.33 -10.14 -12.27
N ILE A 289 -11.54 -9.63 -11.33
CA ILE A 289 -10.13 -10.01 -11.17
C ILE A 289 -9.93 -11.51 -10.95
N LEU A 290 -10.95 -12.20 -10.41
CA LEU A 290 -10.98 -13.65 -10.23
C LEU A 290 -11.99 -14.35 -11.13
N THR A 291 -13.10 -13.69 -11.48
CA THR A 291 -14.20 -14.35 -12.21
C THR A 291 -14.13 -14.18 -13.73
N ALA A 292 -13.23 -13.34 -14.26
CA ALA A 292 -13.07 -13.19 -15.70
C ALA A 292 -12.77 -14.53 -16.37
N ASP A 293 -13.51 -14.86 -17.43
CA ASP A 293 -13.23 -16.01 -18.28
C ASP A 293 -12.35 -15.65 -19.49
N TYR A 294 -11.57 -14.58 -19.34
CA TYR A 294 -10.67 -14.00 -20.32
C TYR A 294 -9.42 -13.45 -19.63
N THR A 295 -8.40 -13.14 -20.43
CA THR A 295 -7.22 -12.35 -20.02
C THR A 295 -7.07 -11.18 -20.98
N MET A 296 -6.21 -10.21 -20.65
CA MET A 296 -5.96 -9.06 -21.50
C MET A 296 -4.84 -9.35 -22.48
N MET A 297 -5.11 -9.09 -23.75
CA MET A 297 -4.17 -9.35 -24.84
C MET A 297 -4.09 -8.13 -25.74
N ASN A 298 -2.91 -7.86 -26.27
CA ASN A 298 -2.73 -6.91 -27.38
C ASN A 298 -2.50 -7.68 -28.69
N PRO A 299 -2.33 -7.02 -29.85
CA PRO A 299 -2.12 -7.68 -31.14
C PRO A 299 -0.99 -8.72 -31.16
N PHE A 300 -0.01 -8.55 -30.26
CA PHE A 300 1.18 -9.35 -30.15
C PHE A 300 1.00 -10.58 -29.24
N SER A 301 0.45 -10.38 -28.03
CA SER A 301 0.24 -11.49 -27.09
C SER A 301 -0.94 -12.40 -27.48
N ALA A 302 -1.89 -11.91 -28.27
CA ALA A 302 -3.01 -12.74 -28.77
C ALA A 302 -2.52 -13.96 -29.59
N GLN A 303 -1.44 -13.78 -30.37
CA GLN A 303 -0.85 -14.87 -31.16
C GLN A 303 -0.18 -15.92 -30.27
N VAL A 304 0.50 -15.49 -29.20
CA VAL A 304 1.12 -16.36 -28.20
C VAL A 304 0.09 -17.29 -27.55
N TYR A 305 -1.13 -16.78 -27.32
CA TYR A 305 -2.21 -17.49 -26.64
C TYR A 305 -3.21 -18.19 -27.57
N ASN A 306 -2.91 -18.27 -28.87
CA ASN A 306 -3.82 -18.84 -29.88
C ASN A 306 -5.24 -18.22 -29.81
N ALA A 307 -5.32 -16.93 -29.48
CA ALA A 307 -6.57 -16.23 -29.29
C ALA A 307 -6.98 -15.48 -30.56
N SER A 308 -8.27 -15.49 -30.86
CA SER A 308 -8.85 -14.70 -31.95
C SER A 308 -9.48 -13.43 -31.40
N VAL A 309 -8.72 -12.34 -31.40
CA VAL A 309 -9.14 -11.02 -30.91
C VAL A 309 -9.05 -10.01 -32.06
N GLN A 310 -10.04 -9.12 -32.19
CA GLN A 310 -10.07 -8.07 -33.20
C GLN A 310 -9.53 -6.76 -32.61
N PHE A 311 -8.44 -6.27 -33.20
CA PHE A 311 -7.78 -5.02 -32.82
C PHE A 311 -8.07 -3.92 -33.84
N ASP A 312 -8.12 -2.67 -33.38
CA ASP A 312 -8.33 -1.50 -34.22
C ASP A 312 -7.04 -1.14 -34.95
N ASP A 313 -5.90 -1.25 -34.26
CA ASP A 313 -4.56 -1.13 -34.83
C ASP A 313 -3.75 -2.41 -34.54
N PRO A 314 -3.43 -3.24 -35.55
CA PRO A 314 -2.67 -4.47 -35.36
C PRO A 314 -1.19 -4.24 -34.98
N THR A 315 -0.74 -2.98 -34.93
CA THR A 315 0.62 -2.58 -34.56
C THR A 315 0.68 -1.85 -33.21
N ASP A 316 -0.46 -1.53 -32.60
CA ASP A 316 -0.50 -0.82 -31.32
C ASP A 316 -0.23 -1.78 -30.15
N GLU A 317 0.89 -1.57 -29.47
CA GLU A 317 1.30 -2.33 -28.28
C GLU A 317 0.45 -2.05 -27.04
N THR A 318 -0.24 -0.91 -27.03
CA THR A 318 -1.01 -0.41 -25.90
C THR A 318 -2.50 -0.77 -25.99
N GLU A 319 -2.94 -1.29 -27.14
CA GLU A 319 -4.31 -1.73 -27.37
C GLU A 319 -4.58 -3.10 -26.73
N PHE A 320 -4.91 -3.13 -25.45
CA PHE A 320 -5.32 -4.36 -24.76
C PHE A 320 -6.84 -4.58 -24.86
N LYS A 321 -7.23 -5.78 -25.30
CA LYS A 321 -8.62 -6.25 -25.40
C LYS A 321 -8.79 -7.62 -24.72
N PRO A 322 -9.98 -7.93 -24.20
CA PRO A 322 -10.25 -9.21 -23.56
C PRO A 322 -10.19 -10.35 -24.61
N GLY A 323 -9.49 -11.43 -24.26
CA GLY A 323 -9.32 -12.61 -25.11
C GLY A 323 -9.28 -13.91 -24.33
N ARG A 324 -9.63 -15.01 -24.99
CA ARG A 324 -9.62 -16.35 -24.39
C ARG A 324 -8.40 -17.14 -24.82
N VAL A 325 -7.67 -17.66 -23.84
CA VAL A 325 -6.46 -18.46 -24.08
C VAL A 325 -6.87 -19.85 -24.58
N GLN A 326 -6.15 -20.32 -25.60
CA GLN A 326 -6.27 -21.70 -26.07
C GLN A 326 -4.89 -22.36 -26.08
N VAL A 327 -4.84 -23.63 -25.66
CA VAL A 327 -3.61 -24.43 -25.59
C VAL A 327 -3.68 -25.61 -26.53
N GLN A 328 -2.53 -25.98 -27.10
CA GLN A 328 -2.41 -27.15 -27.95
C GLN A 328 -2.28 -28.42 -27.08
N LEU A 329 -3.28 -29.29 -27.14
CA LEU A 329 -3.22 -30.64 -26.56
C LEU A 329 -3.14 -31.70 -27.67
N GLU A 330 -2.92 -32.97 -27.31
CA GLU A 330 -2.98 -34.08 -28.26
C GLU A 330 -4.36 -34.19 -28.93
N SER A 331 -5.42 -33.79 -28.23
CA SER A 331 -6.80 -33.73 -28.74
C SER A 331 -7.06 -32.55 -29.68
N GLY A 332 -6.09 -31.64 -29.86
CA GLY A 332 -6.24 -30.40 -30.62
C GLY A 332 -6.26 -29.16 -29.73
N LEU A 333 -6.56 -28.02 -30.36
CA LEU A 333 -6.65 -26.74 -29.68
C LEU A 333 -7.81 -26.75 -28.68
N THR A 334 -7.51 -26.48 -27.42
CA THR A 334 -8.43 -26.64 -26.28
C THR A 334 -8.51 -25.36 -25.47
N PRO A 335 -9.71 -24.91 -25.04
CA PRO A 335 -9.85 -23.77 -24.15
C PRO A 335 -9.07 -23.94 -22.84
N TYR A 336 -8.35 -22.91 -22.43
CA TYR A 336 -7.69 -22.87 -21.13
C TYR A 336 -8.74 -22.59 -20.03
N PRO A 337 -8.67 -23.23 -18.84
CA PRO A 337 -9.68 -23.06 -17.79
C PRO A 337 -9.49 -21.72 -17.05
N GLN A 338 -9.86 -20.62 -17.70
CA GLN A 338 -9.67 -19.26 -17.19
C GLN A 338 -10.58 -18.96 -15.97
N ALA A 339 -9.96 -18.38 -14.96
CA ALA A 339 -10.55 -17.81 -13.74
C ALA A 339 -9.69 -16.61 -13.33
N GLY A 340 -9.84 -15.53 -14.10
CA GLY A 340 -9.12 -14.27 -13.96
C GLY A 340 -7.62 -14.48 -13.74
N LEU A 341 -7.10 -13.71 -12.79
CA LEU A 341 -5.68 -13.61 -12.50
C LEU A 341 -5.08 -14.93 -11.98
N ILE A 342 -5.80 -15.71 -11.17
CA ILE A 342 -5.24 -16.93 -10.53
C ILE A 342 -4.95 -18.06 -11.52
N THR A 343 -5.40 -17.92 -12.77
CA THR A 343 -5.10 -18.85 -13.87
C THR A 343 -4.30 -18.20 -14.99
N SER A 344 -3.89 -16.94 -14.86
CA SER A 344 -2.95 -16.36 -15.80
C SER A 344 -1.68 -17.23 -15.87
N PRO A 345 -1.19 -17.58 -17.07
CA PRO A 345 0.12 -18.21 -17.24
C PRO A 345 1.24 -17.56 -16.43
N MET A 346 1.26 -16.22 -16.35
CA MET A 346 2.28 -15.49 -15.60
C MET A 346 2.11 -15.63 -14.09
N TRP A 347 0.88 -15.60 -13.58
CA TRP A 347 0.64 -15.79 -12.15
C TRP A 347 0.97 -17.22 -11.70
N LEU A 348 0.59 -18.22 -12.50
CA LEU A 348 0.87 -19.64 -12.22
C LEU A 348 2.37 -19.92 -12.17
N ASN A 349 3.14 -19.29 -13.07
CA ASN A 349 4.61 -19.34 -13.03
C ASN A 349 5.21 -18.56 -11.87
N ARG A 350 4.58 -17.44 -11.47
CA ARG A 350 5.10 -16.59 -10.40
C ARG A 350 5.00 -17.26 -9.04
N TYR A 351 3.94 -18.05 -8.87
CA TYR A 351 3.64 -18.80 -7.66
C TYR A 351 3.62 -20.30 -7.99
N PRO A 352 4.80 -20.91 -8.10
CA PRO A 352 4.93 -22.28 -8.56
C PRO A 352 4.43 -23.29 -7.53
N THR A 353 4.23 -24.51 -8.00
CA THR A 353 3.99 -25.71 -7.21
C THR A 353 5.12 -26.71 -7.47
N THR A 354 5.18 -27.75 -6.65
CA THR A 354 6.09 -28.90 -6.81
C THR A 354 5.34 -30.20 -6.51
N PRO A 355 5.88 -31.38 -6.86
CA PRO A 355 5.23 -32.66 -6.54
C PRO A 355 4.99 -32.90 -5.04
N THR A 356 5.75 -32.23 -4.17
CA THR A 356 5.60 -32.30 -2.71
C THR A 356 4.73 -31.18 -2.15
N ASN A 357 4.79 -29.97 -2.74
CA ASN A 357 3.97 -28.83 -2.33
C ASN A 357 2.51 -28.97 -2.75
N ARG A 358 2.24 -29.56 -3.93
CA ARG A 358 0.89 -29.89 -4.43
C ARG A 358 -0.09 -28.70 -4.37
N ASN A 359 0.33 -27.56 -4.92
CA ASN A 359 -0.40 -26.29 -5.01
C ASN A 359 -0.66 -25.56 -3.69
N ARG A 360 -0.11 -26.01 -2.57
CA ARG A 360 -0.23 -25.33 -1.27
C ARG A 360 0.37 -23.93 -1.27
N HIS A 361 1.43 -23.70 -2.05
CA HIS A 361 1.98 -22.35 -2.24
C HIS A 361 0.96 -21.45 -2.94
N ARG A 362 0.34 -21.90 -4.03
CA ARG A 362 -0.74 -21.16 -4.72
C ARG A 362 -1.93 -20.88 -3.80
N ALA A 363 -2.34 -21.86 -3.00
CA ALA A 363 -3.39 -21.68 -2.02
C ALA A 363 -3.04 -20.58 -1.00
N ARG A 364 -1.81 -20.58 -0.47
CA ARG A 364 -1.32 -19.50 0.40
C ARG A 364 -1.42 -18.15 -0.29
N MET A 365 -0.97 -18.04 -1.55
CA MET A 365 -1.01 -16.75 -2.26
C MET A 365 -2.44 -16.30 -2.58
N VAL A 366 -3.36 -17.23 -2.86
CA VAL A 366 -4.79 -16.88 -2.99
C VAL A 366 -5.34 -16.30 -1.68
N MET A 367 -5.01 -16.90 -0.55
CA MET A 367 -5.45 -16.42 0.77
C MET A 367 -4.84 -15.06 1.13
N ASP A 368 -3.56 -14.86 0.82
CA ASP A 368 -2.84 -13.61 1.05
C ASP A 368 -3.42 -12.48 0.17
N HIS A 369 -3.44 -12.70 -1.14
CA HIS A 369 -3.81 -11.69 -2.15
C HIS A 369 -5.28 -11.32 -2.13
N PHE A 370 -6.16 -12.29 -1.90
CA PHE A 370 -7.60 -12.12 -2.12
C PHE A 370 -8.44 -12.28 -0.87
N LEU A 371 -7.90 -12.76 0.23
CA LEU A 371 -8.64 -12.91 1.50
C LEU A 371 -7.95 -12.20 2.67
N ALA A 372 -6.89 -11.42 2.41
CA ALA A 372 -6.10 -10.71 3.42
C ALA A 372 -5.73 -11.61 4.62
N THR A 373 -5.42 -12.88 4.34
CA THR A 373 -5.17 -13.93 5.32
C THR A 373 -3.76 -14.49 5.12
N ASP A 374 -2.82 -14.13 6.00
CA ASP A 374 -1.51 -14.79 6.07
C ASP A 374 -1.63 -16.07 6.90
N ILE A 375 -1.81 -17.21 6.22
CA ILE A 375 -1.95 -18.51 6.87
C ILE A 375 -0.75 -18.88 7.75
N LEU A 376 0.44 -18.32 7.51
CA LEU A 376 1.62 -18.58 8.34
C LEU A 376 1.60 -17.81 9.66
N ALA A 377 0.95 -16.64 9.70
CA ALA A 377 0.79 -15.85 10.92
C ALA A 377 -0.37 -16.36 11.81
N VAL A 378 -1.29 -17.15 11.24
CA VAL A 378 -2.47 -17.66 11.94
C VAL A 378 -2.15 -18.83 12.87
N VAL A 379 -1.09 -19.61 12.60
CA VAL A 379 -0.75 -20.84 13.34
C VAL A 379 0.75 -20.87 13.63
N ASP A 380 1.23 -20.00 14.51
CA ASP A 380 2.57 -20.13 15.08
C ASP A 380 2.53 -21.08 16.29
N ARG A 381 2.86 -22.36 16.05
CA ARG A 381 2.98 -23.38 17.11
C ARG A 381 4.33 -24.10 16.98
N PRO A 382 5.04 -24.36 18.09
CA PRO A 382 6.21 -25.23 18.08
C PRO A 382 5.85 -26.62 17.54
N ILE A 383 6.55 -27.09 16.51
CA ILE A 383 6.35 -28.43 15.95
C ILE A 383 7.37 -29.37 16.56
N ASP A 384 6.88 -30.41 17.26
CA ASP A 384 7.71 -31.53 17.71
C ASP A 384 7.75 -32.60 16.62
N ALA A 385 8.92 -32.76 16.00
CA ALA A 385 9.13 -33.71 14.92
C ALA A 385 8.98 -35.18 15.38
N GLU A 386 9.29 -35.51 16.63
CA GLU A 386 9.16 -36.87 17.15
C GLU A 386 7.69 -37.24 17.38
N GLU A 387 6.89 -36.29 17.87
CA GLU A 387 5.44 -36.47 18.00
C GLU A 387 4.75 -36.56 16.63
N THR A 388 5.14 -35.69 15.70
CA THR A 388 4.62 -35.66 14.32
C THR A 388 4.90 -36.98 13.58
N ALA A 389 6.07 -37.58 13.81
CA ALA A 389 6.49 -38.82 13.15
C ALA A 389 5.62 -40.05 13.51
N LYS A 390 4.74 -39.94 14.52
CA LYS A 390 3.79 -41.00 14.89
C LYS A 390 2.65 -41.16 13.89
N TYR A 391 2.36 -40.13 13.10
CA TYR A 391 1.29 -40.13 12.11
C TYR A 391 1.79 -40.60 10.74
N GLN A 392 1.04 -41.49 10.07
CA GLN A 392 1.38 -41.93 8.71
C GLN A 392 1.24 -40.80 7.69
N ASN A 393 0.21 -39.96 7.86
CA ASN A 393 0.02 -38.76 7.08
C ASN A 393 -0.13 -37.56 8.03
N PRO A 394 0.98 -36.94 8.46
CA PRO A 394 0.92 -35.83 9.39
C PRO A 394 0.03 -34.69 8.92
N THR A 395 0.07 -34.37 7.62
CA THR A 395 -0.75 -33.28 7.04
C THR A 395 -2.26 -33.53 7.10
N ARG A 396 -2.69 -34.78 7.33
CA ARG A 396 -4.10 -35.17 7.42
C ARG A 396 -4.52 -35.52 8.85
N ASP A 397 -3.63 -36.17 9.60
CA ASP A 397 -3.96 -36.90 10.83
C ASP A 397 -3.33 -36.26 12.08
N ASP A 398 -2.23 -35.51 11.95
CA ASP A 398 -1.63 -34.81 13.09
C ASP A 398 -2.40 -33.51 13.38
N PRO A 399 -2.99 -33.33 14.58
CA PRO A 399 -3.67 -32.09 14.95
C PRO A 399 -2.79 -30.83 14.87
N THR A 400 -1.46 -30.99 14.90
CA THR A 400 -0.51 -29.87 14.77
C THR A 400 -0.40 -29.38 13.33
N CYS A 401 -0.60 -30.25 12.35
CA CYS A 401 -0.46 -29.92 10.93
C CYS A 401 -1.81 -29.81 10.21
N ASN A 402 -2.77 -30.67 10.55
CA ASN A 402 -4.02 -30.81 9.81
C ASN A 402 -4.87 -29.53 9.81
N GLY A 403 -4.67 -28.64 10.79
CA GLY A 403 -5.34 -27.36 10.93
C GLY A 403 -5.13 -26.40 9.76
N CYS A 404 -3.87 -26.19 9.37
CA CYS A 404 -3.53 -25.40 8.18
C CYS A 404 -3.94 -26.13 6.91
N HIS A 405 -3.69 -27.45 6.86
CA HIS A 405 -3.98 -28.27 5.70
C HIS A 405 -5.47 -28.34 5.37
N ARG A 406 -6.34 -28.39 6.37
CA ARG A 406 -7.80 -28.36 6.19
C ARG A 406 -8.30 -27.09 5.52
N GLN A 407 -7.56 -25.99 5.66
CA GLN A 407 -7.89 -24.71 5.05
C GLN A 407 -7.25 -24.54 3.67
N MET A 408 -5.99 -24.95 3.52
CA MET A 408 -5.23 -24.71 2.29
C MET A 408 -5.38 -25.81 1.24
N ASP A 409 -5.47 -27.08 1.64
CA ASP A 409 -5.53 -28.21 0.69
C ASP A 409 -6.79 -28.15 -0.19
N PRO A 410 -7.98 -27.77 0.31
CA PRO A 410 -9.15 -27.59 -0.55
C PRO A 410 -8.95 -26.55 -1.65
N ILE A 411 -8.34 -25.41 -1.33
CA ILE A 411 -7.99 -24.35 -2.28
C ILE A 411 -6.91 -24.84 -3.26
N ALA A 412 -5.90 -25.56 -2.76
CA ALA A 412 -4.85 -26.16 -3.58
C ALA A 412 -5.41 -27.16 -4.61
N GLY A 413 -6.48 -27.88 -4.23
CA GLY A 413 -7.24 -28.77 -5.10
C GLY A 413 -7.88 -28.10 -6.31
N ALA A 414 -8.13 -26.80 -6.27
CA ALA A 414 -8.63 -26.07 -7.44
C ALA A 414 -7.61 -26.02 -8.59
N PHE A 415 -6.32 -26.13 -8.28
CA PHE A 415 -5.22 -26.08 -9.25
C PHE A 415 -4.74 -27.48 -9.68
N GLN A 416 -5.48 -28.54 -9.35
CA GLN A 416 -5.07 -29.93 -9.59
C GLN A 416 -4.80 -30.28 -11.07
N LYS A 417 -5.31 -29.48 -12.00
CA LYS A 417 -5.15 -29.68 -13.44
C LYS A 417 -3.90 -29.00 -14.02
N PHE A 418 -3.05 -28.38 -13.21
CA PHE A 418 -1.79 -27.78 -13.66
C PHE A 418 -0.60 -28.64 -13.25
N ASP A 419 0.41 -28.76 -14.13
CA ASP A 419 1.55 -29.65 -13.89
C ASP A 419 2.46 -29.12 -12.75
N PRO A 420 2.92 -30.01 -11.84
CA PRO A 420 3.77 -29.60 -10.73
C PRO A 420 5.22 -29.26 -11.11
N ASN A 421 5.67 -29.53 -12.33
CA ASN A 421 7.02 -29.23 -12.80
C ASN A 421 7.04 -28.22 -13.96
N ASP A 422 5.86 -27.86 -14.48
CA ASP A 422 5.67 -26.97 -15.62
C ASP A 422 4.39 -26.16 -15.38
N GLN A 423 4.55 -24.94 -14.88
CA GLN A 423 3.65 -24.37 -13.89
C GLN A 423 2.26 -24.04 -14.43
N GLU A 424 2.20 -23.51 -15.65
CA GLU A 424 0.98 -23.16 -16.36
C GLU A 424 0.52 -24.26 -17.32
N ARG A 425 1.29 -25.34 -17.49
CA ARG A 425 0.94 -26.44 -18.36
C ARG A 425 -0.33 -27.14 -17.86
N LEU A 426 -1.35 -27.18 -18.72
CA LEU A 426 -2.63 -27.83 -18.44
C LEU A 426 -2.54 -29.34 -18.63
N ARG A 427 -3.06 -30.09 -17.66
CA ARG A 427 -3.15 -31.56 -17.63
C ARG A 427 -4.58 -31.99 -17.26
N PRO A 428 -5.50 -32.03 -18.23
CA PRO A 428 -6.90 -32.34 -17.96
C PRO A 428 -7.12 -33.70 -17.28
N GLU A 429 -6.21 -34.65 -17.53
CA GLU A 429 -6.21 -36.01 -16.99
C GLU A 429 -5.69 -36.14 -15.55
N ALA A 430 -5.07 -35.09 -15.00
CA ALA A 430 -4.54 -35.13 -13.63
C ALA A 430 -5.66 -35.31 -12.59
N ASN A 431 -5.41 -36.14 -11.57
CA ASN A 431 -6.36 -36.41 -10.49
C ASN A 431 -5.85 -35.86 -9.17
N TRP A 432 -6.78 -35.48 -8.29
CA TRP A 432 -6.45 -35.09 -6.93
C TRP A 432 -5.86 -36.24 -6.12
N HIS A 433 -5.07 -35.87 -5.11
CA HIS A 433 -4.43 -36.78 -4.17
C HIS A 433 -5.43 -37.25 -3.10
N PRO A 434 -5.88 -38.51 -3.11
CA PRO A 434 -6.93 -38.98 -2.21
C PRO A 434 -6.53 -38.97 -0.73
N GLU A 435 -5.23 -38.92 -0.43
CA GLU A 435 -4.69 -38.82 0.92
C GLU A 435 -4.71 -37.39 1.50
N MET A 436 -4.99 -36.36 0.68
CA MET A 436 -5.13 -34.96 1.14
C MET A 436 -6.61 -34.62 1.42
N PHE A 437 -6.86 -33.50 2.11
CA PHE A 437 -8.23 -32.99 2.19
C PHE A 437 -8.78 -32.74 0.77
N PRO A 438 -10.08 -33.02 0.53
CA PRO A 438 -10.63 -32.94 -0.82
C PRO A 438 -10.67 -31.49 -1.33
N PRO A 439 -10.63 -31.26 -2.65
CA PRO A 439 -10.77 -29.93 -3.24
C PRO A 439 -12.08 -29.29 -2.76
N GLY A 440 -12.09 -27.98 -2.55
CA GLY A 440 -13.23 -27.31 -1.96
C GLY A 440 -12.91 -25.90 -1.45
N TYR A 441 -13.85 -25.34 -0.68
CA TYR A 441 -13.68 -24.05 -0.02
C TYR A 441 -14.43 -24.03 1.31
N GLY A 442 -13.74 -23.67 2.40
CA GLY A 442 -14.31 -23.75 3.75
C GLY A 442 -14.82 -25.17 4.06
N ARG A 443 -16.10 -25.30 4.40
CA ARG A 443 -16.76 -26.60 4.65
C ARG A 443 -17.37 -27.23 3.40
N GLU A 444 -17.38 -26.52 2.27
CA GLU A 444 -17.95 -27.01 1.03
C GLU A 444 -16.93 -27.85 0.26
N VAL A 445 -17.24 -29.14 0.09
CA VAL A 445 -16.44 -30.06 -0.73
C VAL A 445 -16.86 -29.92 -2.20
N MET A 446 -15.88 -29.71 -3.08
CA MET A 446 -16.08 -29.63 -4.53
C MET A 446 -16.47 -30.99 -5.09
N GLN A 447 -17.49 -31.03 -5.92
CA GLN A 447 -17.92 -32.25 -6.60
C GLN A 447 -16.91 -32.62 -7.69
N THR A 448 -16.70 -33.92 -7.92
CA THR A 448 -15.75 -34.39 -8.94
C THR A 448 -16.13 -33.95 -10.36
N SER A 449 -17.42 -33.71 -10.62
CA SER A 449 -17.91 -33.13 -11.88
C SER A 449 -17.38 -31.72 -12.14
N ASP A 450 -17.02 -30.97 -11.09
CA ASP A 450 -16.54 -29.60 -11.20
C ASP A 450 -15.01 -29.53 -11.40
N PHE A 451 -14.29 -30.65 -11.30
CA PHE A 451 -12.81 -30.68 -11.34
C PHE A 451 -12.21 -30.14 -12.64
N GLY A 452 -12.95 -30.18 -13.76
CA GLY A 452 -12.52 -29.57 -15.02
C GLY A 452 -12.54 -28.04 -15.00
N ASN A 453 -13.39 -27.44 -14.17
CA ASN A 453 -13.58 -25.99 -14.03
C ASN A 453 -13.26 -25.51 -12.61
N ALA A 454 -12.41 -26.24 -11.89
CA ALA A 454 -12.16 -26.06 -10.47
C ALA A 454 -11.66 -24.64 -10.09
N PRO A 455 -10.79 -23.97 -10.87
CA PRO A 455 -10.41 -22.58 -10.58
C PRO A 455 -11.59 -21.60 -10.62
N ALA A 456 -12.47 -21.72 -11.62
CA ALA A 456 -13.66 -20.87 -11.74
C ALA A 456 -14.67 -21.15 -10.61
N TRP A 457 -14.82 -22.43 -10.23
CA TRP A 457 -15.63 -22.82 -9.07
C TRP A 457 -15.12 -22.17 -7.79
N LEU A 458 -13.80 -22.16 -7.58
CA LEU A 458 -13.16 -21.51 -6.43
C LEU A 458 -13.34 -19.99 -6.48
N ALA A 459 -13.09 -19.36 -7.63
CA ALA A 459 -13.23 -17.91 -7.81
C ALA A 459 -14.61 -17.39 -7.37
N GLN A 460 -15.69 -18.09 -7.76
CA GLN A 460 -17.06 -17.73 -7.37
C GLN A 460 -17.32 -17.77 -5.86
N ARG A 461 -16.53 -18.54 -5.10
CA ARG A 461 -16.62 -18.61 -3.64
C ARG A 461 -15.72 -17.58 -2.96
N LEU A 462 -14.53 -17.37 -3.50
CA LEU A 462 -13.61 -16.33 -3.03
C LEU A 462 -14.28 -14.96 -3.09
N VAL A 463 -14.92 -14.59 -4.20
CA VAL A 463 -15.56 -13.27 -4.34
C VAL A 463 -16.82 -13.09 -3.47
N ARG A 464 -17.36 -14.18 -2.91
CA ARG A 464 -18.48 -14.13 -1.94
C ARG A 464 -18.01 -14.11 -0.50
N ASP A 465 -16.74 -14.40 -0.26
CA ASP A 465 -16.15 -14.31 1.06
C ASP A 465 -16.02 -12.82 1.47
N PRO A 466 -16.53 -12.40 2.63
CA PRO A 466 -16.40 -11.00 3.07
C PRO A 466 -14.96 -10.49 3.10
N ARG A 467 -13.98 -11.38 3.33
CA ARG A 467 -12.56 -11.03 3.34
C ARG A 467 -12.04 -10.59 1.97
N PHE A 468 -12.76 -10.90 0.88
CA PHE A 468 -12.44 -10.41 -0.47
C PHE A 468 -12.54 -8.90 -0.57
N VAL A 469 -13.53 -8.30 0.09
CA VAL A 469 -13.65 -6.84 0.15
C VAL A 469 -12.52 -6.24 0.98
N TYR A 470 -12.28 -6.80 2.16
CA TYR A 470 -11.21 -6.31 3.03
C TYR A 470 -9.82 -6.44 2.40
N SER A 471 -9.57 -7.45 1.58
CA SER A 471 -8.28 -7.58 0.88
C SER A 471 -8.07 -6.42 -0.10
N ALA A 472 -9.11 -6.01 -0.83
CA ALA A 472 -9.07 -4.82 -1.67
C ALA A 472 -8.82 -3.54 -0.85
N VAL A 473 -9.59 -3.33 0.23
CA VAL A 473 -9.43 -2.16 1.13
C VAL A 473 -7.99 -2.06 1.65
N ARG A 474 -7.46 -3.16 2.21
CA ARG A 474 -6.10 -3.19 2.77
C ARG A 474 -5.03 -2.96 1.71
N THR A 475 -5.19 -3.52 0.52
CA THR A 475 -4.24 -3.35 -0.60
C THR A 475 -4.18 -1.89 -1.05
N VAL A 476 -5.34 -1.29 -1.34
CA VAL A 476 -5.41 0.11 -1.81
C VAL A 476 -4.98 1.07 -0.70
N PHE A 477 -5.37 0.81 0.55
CA PHE A 477 -4.94 1.61 1.71
C PHE A 477 -3.42 1.63 1.84
N THR A 478 -2.78 0.46 1.78
CA THR A 478 -1.32 0.34 1.91
C THR A 478 -0.60 1.08 0.79
N ALA A 479 -1.10 0.99 -0.44
CA ALA A 479 -0.46 1.64 -1.59
C ALA A 479 -0.61 3.16 -1.58
N LEU A 480 -1.76 3.69 -1.16
CA LEU A 480 -2.01 5.12 -1.07
C LEU A 480 -1.30 5.76 0.12
N THR A 481 -1.31 5.11 1.28
CA THR A 481 -0.78 5.68 2.52
C THR A 481 0.66 5.28 2.81
N GLY A 482 1.12 4.14 2.27
CA GLY A 482 2.41 3.54 2.62
C GLY A 482 2.40 2.72 3.91
N PHE A 483 1.27 2.67 4.63
CA PHE A 483 1.16 1.97 5.92
C PHE A 483 0.53 0.60 5.79
N LYS A 484 1.12 -0.37 6.49
CA LYS A 484 0.44 -1.65 6.71
C LYS A 484 -0.74 -1.44 7.66
N PRO A 485 -1.88 -2.10 7.41
CA PRO A 485 -2.98 -2.18 8.37
C PRO A 485 -2.50 -2.58 9.76
N MET A 486 -3.09 -1.97 10.79
CA MET A 486 -2.79 -2.28 12.18
C MET A 486 -3.25 -3.69 12.53
N SER A 487 -2.40 -4.40 13.26
CA SER A 487 -2.76 -5.67 13.89
C SER A 487 -3.60 -5.42 15.13
N TYR A 488 -4.54 -6.31 15.42
CA TYR A 488 -5.29 -6.28 16.67
C TYR A 488 -4.33 -6.47 17.86
N PRO A 489 -4.41 -5.64 18.92
CA PRO A 489 -3.57 -5.81 20.10
C PRO A 489 -3.98 -7.07 20.88
N THR A 490 -3.04 -7.97 21.16
CA THR A 490 -3.32 -9.25 21.83
C THR A 490 -2.90 -9.30 23.29
N ASP A 491 -2.03 -8.40 23.73
CA ASP A 491 -1.52 -8.33 25.12
C ASP A 491 -2.46 -7.49 26.00
N THR A 492 -3.46 -8.13 26.59
CA THR A 492 -4.46 -7.48 27.46
C THR A 492 -3.89 -6.96 28.78
N ASP A 493 -2.69 -7.39 29.16
CA ASP A 493 -2.04 -7.00 30.42
C ASP A 493 -1.14 -5.77 30.25
N SER A 494 -0.93 -5.31 29.00
CA SER A 494 -0.16 -4.10 28.70
C SER A 494 -0.86 -2.83 29.17
N ASP A 495 -0.11 -1.92 29.81
CA ASP A 495 -0.58 -0.57 30.17
C ASP A 495 -1.06 0.24 28.95
N SER A 496 -0.63 -0.14 27.74
CA SER A 496 -0.98 0.51 26.47
C SER A 496 -2.09 -0.19 25.68
N PHE A 497 -2.63 -1.30 26.20
CA PHE A 497 -3.64 -2.11 25.50
C PHE A 497 -4.87 -1.31 25.09
N ALA A 498 -5.42 -0.50 26.01
CA ALA A 498 -6.61 0.29 25.76
C ALA A 498 -6.39 1.32 24.63
N GLN A 499 -5.22 1.95 24.59
CA GLN A 499 -4.83 2.91 23.57
C GLN A 499 -4.65 2.23 22.21
N GLN A 500 -3.96 1.11 22.17
CA GLN A 500 -3.77 0.32 20.94
C GLN A 500 -5.10 -0.21 20.40
N LEU A 501 -6.00 -0.65 21.29
CA LEU A 501 -7.32 -1.14 20.91
C LEU A 501 -8.16 -0.02 20.31
N ALA A 502 -8.19 1.16 20.95
CA ALA A 502 -8.91 2.31 20.42
C ALA A 502 -8.39 2.76 19.05
N ALA A 503 -7.06 2.76 18.84
CA ALA A 503 -6.46 3.08 17.55
C ALA A 503 -6.84 2.06 16.47
N TRP A 504 -6.77 0.77 16.81
CA TRP A 504 -7.18 -0.31 15.91
C TRP A 504 -8.68 -0.21 15.57
N GLU A 505 -9.56 0.03 16.56
CA GLU A 505 -11.00 0.18 16.38
C GLU A 505 -11.35 1.35 15.44
N ALA A 506 -10.63 2.48 15.53
CA ALA A 506 -10.82 3.61 14.62
C ALA A 506 -10.44 3.28 13.16
N GLN A 507 -9.34 2.54 12.96
CA GLN A 507 -8.96 2.10 11.61
C GLN A 507 -9.93 1.06 11.07
N ASP A 508 -10.33 0.11 11.90
CA ASP A 508 -11.29 -0.92 11.52
C ASP A 508 -12.66 -0.32 11.17
N ALA A 509 -13.14 0.67 11.93
CA ALA A 509 -14.36 1.41 11.58
C ALA A 509 -14.23 2.15 10.24
N THR A 510 -13.06 2.72 9.94
CA THR A 510 -12.78 3.31 8.62
C THR A 510 -12.82 2.24 7.52
N PHE A 511 -12.21 1.09 7.74
CA PHE A 511 -12.18 0.00 6.77
C PHE A 511 -13.56 -0.61 6.53
N ARG A 512 -14.40 -0.70 7.56
CA ARG A 512 -15.81 -1.11 7.42
C ARG A 512 -16.60 -0.13 6.56
N SER A 513 -16.51 1.16 6.85
CA SER A 513 -17.19 2.19 6.03
C SER A 513 -16.73 2.13 4.57
N LEU A 514 -15.42 1.99 4.32
CA LEU A 514 -14.88 1.86 2.97
C LEU A 514 -15.32 0.56 2.28
N ALA A 515 -15.44 -0.54 3.04
CA ALA A 515 -15.92 -1.82 2.55
C ALA A 515 -17.40 -1.75 2.13
N ASP A 516 -18.23 -1.08 2.95
CA ASP A 516 -19.65 -0.87 2.67
C ASP A 516 -19.83 0.01 1.42
N ASP A 517 -19.15 1.15 1.34
CA ASP A 517 -19.18 2.03 0.16
C ASP A 517 -18.72 1.29 -1.11
N PHE A 518 -17.68 0.45 -0.98
CA PHE A 518 -17.18 -0.35 -2.07
C PHE A 518 -18.21 -1.39 -2.53
N GLU A 519 -18.85 -2.12 -1.62
CA GLU A 519 -19.92 -3.07 -1.96
C GLU A 519 -21.14 -2.37 -2.59
N GLU A 520 -21.60 -1.27 -2.00
CA GLU A 520 -22.75 -0.48 -2.51
C GLU A 520 -22.50 0.08 -3.92
N SER A 521 -21.26 0.42 -4.24
CA SER A 521 -20.86 0.86 -5.58
C SER A 521 -20.83 -0.26 -6.64
N GLY A 522 -21.18 -1.50 -6.27
CA GLY A 522 -21.00 -2.67 -7.12
C GLY A 522 -19.54 -3.10 -7.24
N ARG A 523 -18.72 -2.81 -6.20
CA ARG A 523 -17.28 -3.07 -6.13
C ARG A 523 -16.49 -2.30 -7.17
N ASN A 524 -16.80 -1.02 -7.36
CA ASN A 524 -16.01 -0.12 -8.19
C ASN A 524 -14.77 0.36 -7.42
N LEU A 525 -13.58 -0.03 -7.88
CA LEU A 525 -12.32 0.29 -7.20
C LEU A 525 -12.04 1.81 -7.12
N LYS A 526 -12.56 2.61 -8.05
CA LYS A 526 -12.40 4.08 -8.03
C LYS A 526 -13.08 4.69 -6.79
N VAL A 527 -14.23 4.16 -6.38
CA VAL A 527 -14.93 4.60 -5.17
C VAL A 527 -14.09 4.35 -3.92
N LEU A 528 -13.46 3.17 -3.83
CA LEU A 528 -12.55 2.83 -2.73
C LEU A 528 -11.31 3.75 -2.70
N ILE A 529 -10.67 3.98 -3.86
CA ILE A 529 -9.50 4.87 -3.97
C ILE A 529 -9.85 6.28 -3.50
N ARG A 530 -10.95 6.86 -4.00
CA ARG A 530 -11.43 8.18 -3.58
C ARG A 530 -11.76 8.21 -2.09
N GLY A 531 -12.45 7.19 -1.57
CA GLY A 531 -12.77 7.09 -0.13
C GLY A 531 -11.53 7.13 0.76
N ILE A 532 -10.47 6.41 0.37
CA ILE A 532 -9.20 6.42 1.11
C ILE A 532 -8.53 7.79 1.02
N ILE A 533 -8.50 8.45 -0.15
CA ILE A 533 -7.93 9.80 -0.31
C ILE A 533 -8.68 10.83 0.56
N MET A 534 -10.00 10.67 0.70
CA MET A 534 -10.83 11.54 1.54
C MET A 534 -10.68 11.26 3.05
N SER A 535 -10.12 10.10 3.41
CA SER A 535 -9.99 9.67 4.80
C SER A 535 -8.95 10.50 5.58
N PRO A 536 -9.09 10.59 6.92
CA PRO A 536 -8.07 11.23 7.75
C PRO A 536 -6.70 10.56 7.69
N TYR A 537 -6.62 9.28 7.34
CA TYR A 537 -5.35 8.55 7.21
C TYR A 537 -4.49 9.08 6.06
N TYR A 538 -5.12 9.36 4.92
CA TYR A 538 -4.40 9.90 3.76
C TYR A 538 -4.07 11.39 3.94
N ARG A 539 -5.00 12.12 4.59
CA ARG A 539 -4.95 13.57 4.76
C ARG A 539 -4.17 14.02 5.99
N ALA A 540 -3.78 13.12 6.89
CA ALA A 540 -2.97 13.49 8.06
C ALA A 540 -1.64 14.13 7.62
N GLN A 541 -1.36 15.33 8.14
CA GLN A 541 -0.17 16.12 7.81
C GLN A 541 0.80 16.22 8.99
N ALA A 542 0.28 16.57 10.17
CA ALA A 542 1.08 16.76 11.37
C ALA A 542 0.25 16.48 12.62
N ALA A 543 0.90 16.06 13.70
CA ALA A 543 0.28 15.89 15.00
C ALA A 543 1.11 16.62 16.07
N PRO A 544 1.11 17.96 16.09
CA PRO A 544 1.89 18.71 17.05
C PRO A 544 1.31 18.62 18.45
N GLY A 545 2.16 18.37 19.45
CA GLY A 545 1.78 18.44 20.86
C GLY A 545 0.98 17.25 21.40
N LEU A 546 1.12 16.06 20.80
CA LEU A 546 0.55 14.84 21.35
C LEU A 546 1.15 14.52 22.73
N ASP A 547 0.29 14.14 23.68
CA ASP A 547 0.74 13.49 24.92
C ASP A 547 1.14 12.02 24.66
N ASP A 548 1.75 11.36 25.66
CA ASP A 548 2.25 9.98 25.51
C ASP A 548 1.14 8.98 25.14
N SER A 549 -0.10 9.19 25.60
CA SER A 549 -1.24 8.32 25.28
C SER A 549 -1.71 8.54 23.84
N GLN A 550 -1.79 9.79 23.40
CA GLN A 550 -2.15 10.15 22.03
C GLN A 550 -1.06 9.73 21.04
N ALA A 551 0.21 9.82 21.42
CA ALA A 551 1.34 9.39 20.59
C ALA A 551 1.29 7.88 20.29
N VAL A 552 0.88 7.05 21.26
CA VAL A 552 0.66 5.61 21.04
C VAL A 552 -0.54 5.37 20.11
N GLN A 553 -1.65 6.10 20.32
CA GLN A 553 -2.84 5.96 19.46
C GLN A 553 -2.60 6.39 18.01
N MET A 554 -1.69 7.34 17.80
CA MET A 554 -1.46 7.99 16.52
C MET A 554 -0.11 7.63 15.91
N GLN A 555 0.57 6.59 16.43
CA GLN A 555 1.92 6.22 16.01
C GLN A 555 2.03 6.01 14.49
N GLU A 556 0.97 5.52 13.85
CA GLU A 556 0.91 5.26 12.40
C GLU A 556 0.19 6.36 11.59
N LEU A 557 -0.33 7.40 12.25
CA LEU A 557 -1.01 8.53 11.61
C LEU A 557 -0.04 9.66 11.29
N GLY A 558 -0.08 10.18 10.06
CA GLY A 558 0.69 11.37 9.67
C GLY A 558 2.20 11.15 9.56
N ARG A 559 2.67 9.89 9.46
CA ARG A 559 4.05 9.64 9.03
C ARG A 559 4.14 9.94 7.54
N ALA A 560 5.24 10.54 7.11
CA ALA A 560 5.44 10.84 5.69
C ALA A 560 5.82 9.54 4.95
N ARG A 561 5.21 9.28 3.79
CA ARG A 561 5.51 8.09 2.96
C ARG A 561 6.69 8.41 2.06
N LEU A 562 7.78 7.64 2.14
CA LEU A 562 8.89 7.80 1.20
C LEU A 562 8.41 7.49 -0.23
N GLU A 563 8.73 8.38 -1.16
CA GLU A 563 8.37 8.25 -2.56
C GLU A 563 9.01 7.02 -3.21
N THR A 564 8.24 6.33 -4.05
CA THR A 564 8.80 5.22 -4.85
C THR A 564 9.75 5.78 -5.91
N PRO A 565 10.73 5.00 -6.40
CA PRO A 565 11.61 5.46 -7.48
C PRO A 565 10.83 5.91 -8.72
N GLU A 566 9.76 5.20 -9.07
CA GLU A 566 8.86 5.54 -10.18
C GLU A 566 8.12 6.87 -9.94
N SER A 567 7.55 7.06 -8.74
CA SER A 567 6.84 8.29 -8.36
C SER A 567 7.78 9.50 -8.30
N LEU A 568 8.93 9.37 -7.62
CA LEU A 568 9.91 10.45 -7.52
C LEU A 568 10.46 10.84 -8.90
N GLN A 569 10.69 9.89 -9.80
CA GLN A 569 11.12 10.17 -11.18
C GLN A 569 10.11 11.07 -11.92
N ARG A 570 8.81 10.81 -11.78
CA ARG A 570 7.74 11.63 -12.37
C ARG A 570 7.61 12.98 -11.67
N LYS A 571 7.64 12.99 -10.33
CA LYS A 571 7.58 14.20 -9.49
C LYS A 571 8.68 15.19 -9.86
N ILE A 572 9.92 14.74 -10.05
CA ILE A 572 11.03 15.59 -10.51
C ILE A 572 10.63 16.32 -11.81
N SER A 573 10.20 15.58 -12.84
CA SER A 573 9.80 16.17 -14.11
C SER A 573 8.65 17.17 -13.94
N ALA A 574 7.65 16.85 -13.12
CA ALA A 574 6.50 17.71 -12.88
C ALA A 574 6.88 19.04 -12.20
N VAL A 575 7.74 18.98 -11.17
CA VAL A 575 8.09 20.17 -10.38
C VAL A 575 9.19 21.02 -11.00
N VAL A 576 10.15 20.44 -11.74
CA VAL A 576 11.27 21.21 -12.33
C VAL A 576 11.21 21.35 -13.85
N GLY A 577 10.27 20.67 -14.53
CA GLY A 577 10.09 20.75 -15.98
C GLY A 577 11.10 19.93 -16.80
N THR A 578 11.97 19.14 -16.17
CA THR A 578 12.91 18.25 -16.87
C THR A 578 13.12 16.95 -16.09
N PRO A 579 13.21 15.79 -16.77
CA PRO A 579 13.49 14.53 -16.09
C PRO A 579 14.95 14.45 -15.62
N TRP A 580 15.18 13.72 -14.51
CA TRP A 580 16.51 13.26 -14.16
C TRP A 580 16.84 11.98 -14.93
N SER A 581 17.48 12.12 -16.09
CA SER A 581 17.71 11.01 -17.02
C SER A 581 19.16 10.94 -17.53
N ARG A 582 19.48 9.81 -18.15
CA ARG A 582 20.78 9.56 -18.79
C ARG A 582 20.85 10.28 -20.14
N SER A 583 22.02 10.85 -20.44
CA SER A 583 22.18 11.69 -21.63
C SER A 583 22.21 10.92 -22.96
N TRP A 584 22.35 9.60 -22.95
CA TRP A 584 22.54 8.79 -24.17
C TRP A 584 21.32 7.96 -24.57
N ASP A 585 20.36 7.73 -23.67
CA ASP A 585 19.14 6.97 -23.97
C ASP A 585 17.88 7.51 -23.27
N SER A 586 17.99 8.67 -22.62
CA SER A 586 16.90 9.37 -21.92
C SER A 586 16.17 8.55 -20.84
N ARG A 587 16.68 7.39 -20.45
CA ARG A 587 16.08 6.60 -19.36
C ARG A 587 16.30 7.30 -18.01
N GLY A 588 15.26 7.28 -17.17
CA GLY A 588 15.29 7.88 -15.84
C GLY A 588 16.25 7.15 -14.91
N TRP A 589 17.08 7.90 -14.18
CA TRP A 589 18.06 7.30 -13.28
C TRP A 589 17.43 6.48 -12.15
N LEU A 590 16.27 6.90 -11.64
CA LEU A 590 15.53 6.21 -10.58
C LEU A 590 14.78 4.97 -11.07
N THR A 591 14.47 4.87 -12.35
CA THR A 591 13.77 3.72 -12.93
C THR A 591 14.73 2.73 -13.63
N SER A 592 16.02 3.05 -13.69
CA SER A 592 17.08 2.15 -14.16
C SER A 592 18.13 1.88 -13.08
N ASP A 593 19.22 2.65 -13.05
CA ASP A 593 20.46 2.35 -12.33
C ASP A 593 20.28 2.42 -10.81
N TYR A 594 19.41 3.33 -10.34
CA TYR A 594 19.10 3.50 -8.93
C TYR A 594 17.80 2.84 -8.49
N ARG A 595 17.07 2.13 -9.37
CA ARG A 595 15.76 1.56 -9.03
C ARG A 595 15.79 0.77 -7.72
N ILE A 596 16.68 -0.20 -7.63
CA ILE A 596 16.84 -1.02 -6.42
C ILE A 596 17.51 -0.23 -5.29
N LEU A 597 18.54 0.56 -5.61
CA LEU A 597 19.32 1.30 -4.60
C LEU A 597 18.50 2.39 -3.88
N TYR A 598 17.45 2.89 -4.54
CA TYR A 598 16.50 3.86 -3.98
C TYR A 598 15.26 3.21 -3.36
N GLY A 599 15.18 1.87 -3.30
CA GLY A 599 14.11 1.15 -2.61
C GLY A 599 12.98 0.59 -3.48
N GLY A 600 13.15 0.56 -4.81
CA GLY A 600 12.28 -0.18 -5.72
C GLY A 600 12.48 -1.69 -5.67
N ILE A 601 11.73 -2.40 -6.51
CA ILE A 601 11.71 -3.87 -6.57
C ILE A 601 12.10 -4.39 -7.95
N ASP A 602 12.63 -5.62 -8.01
CA ASP A 602 12.82 -6.36 -9.27
C ASP A 602 11.71 -7.40 -9.50
N SER A 603 10.80 -7.57 -8.53
CA SER A 603 9.72 -8.55 -8.50
C SER A 603 10.17 -10.03 -8.46
N ASP A 604 11.48 -10.28 -8.39
CA ASP A 604 12.11 -11.60 -8.32
C ASP A 604 12.70 -11.84 -6.93
N THR A 605 13.90 -11.29 -6.70
CA THR A 605 14.65 -11.47 -5.45
C THR A 605 14.34 -10.38 -4.43
N ILE A 606 13.98 -9.19 -4.92
CA ILE A 606 13.57 -8.03 -4.14
C ILE A 606 12.10 -7.81 -4.46
N THR A 607 11.25 -8.24 -3.52
CA THR A 607 9.78 -8.30 -3.68
C THR A 607 9.05 -7.29 -2.81
N GLN A 608 9.76 -6.57 -1.95
CA GLN A 608 9.22 -5.54 -1.07
C GLN A 608 10.02 -4.27 -1.21
N ARG A 609 9.33 -3.13 -1.25
CA ARG A 609 9.95 -1.82 -1.24
C ARG A 609 10.64 -1.57 0.10
N LEU A 610 11.66 -0.71 0.10
CA LEU A 610 12.30 -0.23 1.32
C LEU A 610 11.61 1.06 1.78
N PRO A 611 10.74 1.02 2.82
CA PRO A 611 9.92 2.17 3.19
C PRO A 611 10.70 3.23 4.01
N ALA A 612 11.89 2.88 4.50
CA ALA A 612 12.68 3.74 5.38
C ALA A 612 13.96 4.23 4.67
N PRO A 613 14.29 5.53 4.79
CA PRO A 613 15.50 6.09 4.19
C PRO A 613 16.76 5.47 4.79
N ASN A 614 17.78 5.26 3.95
CA ASN A 614 19.09 4.79 4.36
C ASN A 614 20.22 5.63 3.77
N GLY A 615 21.47 5.37 4.16
CA GLY A 615 22.63 6.15 3.72
C GLY A 615 22.86 6.14 2.21
N VAL A 616 22.50 5.06 1.50
CA VAL A 616 22.61 4.98 0.04
C VAL A 616 21.57 5.89 -0.61
N MET A 617 20.31 5.81 -0.18
CA MET A 617 19.24 6.71 -0.64
C MET A 617 19.60 8.18 -0.42
N ALA A 618 20.15 8.54 0.75
CA ALA A 618 20.58 9.90 1.03
C ALA A 618 21.65 10.42 0.05
N ASN A 619 22.63 9.58 -0.31
CA ASN A 619 23.64 9.95 -1.32
C ASN A 619 23.05 10.08 -2.73
N ILE A 620 22.09 9.22 -3.09
CA ILE A 620 21.35 9.32 -4.36
C ILE A 620 20.58 10.63 -4.43
N VAL A 621 19.87 11.00 -3.37
CA VAL A 621 19.14 12.28 -3.28
C VAL A 621 20.07 13.46 -3.40
N TRP A 622 21.21 13.46 -2.71
CA TRP A 622 22.19 14.54 -2.82
C TRP A 622 22.72 14.68 -4.25
N ARG A 623 23.02 13.56 -4.93
CA ARG A 623 23.42 13.58 -6.33
C ARG A 623 22.30 14.10 -7.22
N MET A 624 21.09 13.57 -7.08
CA MET A 624 19.89 13.98 -7.80
C MET A 624 19.67 15.49 -7.68
N ALA A 625 19.60 16.02 -6.46
CA ALA A 625 19.35 17.44 -6.21
C ALA A 625 20.37 18.33 -6.93
N ASN A 626 21.66 17.98 -6.89
CA ASN A 626 22.72 18.74 -7.57
C ASN A 626 22.64 18.62 -9.11
N GLU A 627 22.44 17.41 -9.64
CA GLU A 627 22.38 17.19 -11.09
C GLU A 627 21.12 17.79 -11.70
N VAL A 628 19.97 17.66 -11.04
CA VAL A 628 18.71 18.27 -11.45
C VAL A 628 18.80 19.79 -11.37
N ALA A 629 19.33 20.36 -10.28
CA ALA A 629 19.52 21.81 -10.19
C ALA A 629 20.43 22.34 -11.32
N CYS A 630 21.54 21.65 -11.59
CA CYS A 630 22.44 21.97 -12.70
C CYS A 630 21.74 21.90 -14.07
N ALA A 631 20.92 20.88 -14.29
CA ALA A 631 20.24 20.64 -15.56
C ALA A 631 19.07 21.61 -15.80
N ALA A 632 18.24 21.83 -14.78
CA ALA A 632 16.98 22.56 -14.87
C ALA A 632 17.18 24.08 -14.81
N THR A 633 18.09 24.58 -13.98
CA THR A 633 18.14 26.02 -13.68
C THR A 633 18.45 26.87 -14.91
N ALA A 634 19.55 26.56 -15.60
CA ALA A 634 19.91 27.28 -16.82
C ALA A 634 18.94 26.99 -17.97
N TYR A 635 18.39 25.77 -18.03
CA TYR A 635 17.43 25.41 -19.08
C TYR A 635 16.15 26.23 -18.97
N ASP A 636 15.60 26.36 -17.78
CA ASP A 636 14.41 27.17 -17.53
C ASP A 636 14.62 28.65 -17.93
N PHE A 637 15.78 29.24 -17.60
CA PHE A 637 16.11 30.60 -18.05
C PHE A 637 16.24 30.76 -19.57
N SER A 638 16.51 29.67 -20.31
CA SER A 638 16.57 29.71 -21.78
C SER A 638 15.19 29.77 -22.43
N LEU A 639 14.14 29.42 -21.68
CA LEU A 639 12.75 29.49 -22.13
C LEU A 639 12.18 30.91 -22.00
N GLU A 640 11.16 31.18 -22.80
CA GLU A 640 10.32 32.37 -22.67
C GLU A 640 9.61 32.39 -21.31
N GLY A 641 9.38 33.58 -20.76
CA GLY A 641 8.90 33.72 -19.38
C GLY A 641 7.59 32.98 -19.07
N SER A 642 6.69 32.82 -20.06
CA SER A 642 5.43 32.07 -19.92
C SER A 642 5.62 30.55 -19.83
N ASP A 643 6.75 30.05 -20.35
CA ASP A 643 7.03 28.62 -20.49
C ASP A 643 7.96 28.11 -19.37
N ARG A 644 8.34 29.01 -18.45
CA ARG A 644 9.22 28.74 -17.32
C ARG A 644 8.50 28.02 -16.19
N ALA A 645 9.06 26.89 -15.78
CA ALA A 645 8.57 26.15 -14.63
C ALA A 645 9.05 26.77 -13.31
N LEU A 646 10.29 27.27 -13.25
CA LEU A 646 11.00 27.64 -12.02
C LEU A 646 11.14 29.15 -11.82
N PHE A 647 11.32 29.94 -12.88
CA PHE A 647 11.67 31.36 -12.78
C PHE A 647 10.69 32.32 -13.50
N PRO A 648 9.38 32.29 -13.17
CA PRO A 648 8.40 33.17 -13.82
C PRO A 648 8.55 34.65 -13.40
N TYR A 649 9.18 34.95 -12.26
CA TYR A 649 9.26 36.31 -11.74
C TYR A 649 10.63 36.97 -11.90
N VAL A 650 11.68 36.19 -12.19
CA VAL A 650 13.08 36.69 -12.22
C VAL A 650 13.75 36.42 -13.56
N THR A 651 14.81 37.19 -13.82
CA THR A 651 15.73 37.00 -14.94
C THR A 651 17.17 36.89 -14.40
N MET A 652 18.13 36.52 -15.24
CA MET A 652 19.55 36.46 -14.86
C MET A 652 20.17 37.81 -14.45
N ASP A 653 19.46 38.91 -14.67
CA ASP A 653 19.88 40.27 -14.30
C ASP A 653 19.31 40.72 -12.93
N HIS A 654 18.42 39.93 -12.33
CA HIS A 654 17.90 40.19 -10.99
C HIS A 654 18.95 39.78 -9.94
N VAL A 655 19.85 40.71 -9.61
CA VAL A 655 20.86 40.56 -8.56
C VAL A 655 20.41 41.22 -7.25
N PRO A 656 20.82 40.70 -6.07
CA PRO A 656 20.33 41.20 -4.79
C PRO A 656 21.00 42.52 -4.39
N GLU A 657 22.24 42.75 -4.78
CA GLU A 657 23.06 43.89 -4.37
C GLU A 657 23.81 44.52 -5.54
N THR A 658 24.08 45.82 -5.45
CA THR A 658 25.00 46.54 -6.34
C THR A 658 26.45 46.16 -6.01
N ALA A 659 27.40 46.59 -6.85
CA ALA A 659 28.82 46.42 -6.59
C ALA A 659 29.30 47.11 -5.28
N THR A 660 28.54 48.06 -4.74
CA THR A 660 28.82 48.74 -3.46
C THR A 660 28.23 48.03 -2.24
N GLY A 661 27.48 46.93 -2.46
CA GLY A 661 26.81 46.18 -1.39
C GLY A 661 25.44 46.74 -0.98
N ASP A 662 24.91 47.71 -1.72
CA ASP A 662 23.58 48.26 -1.47
C ASP A 662 22.52 47.38 -2.15
N GLY A 663 21.39 47.13 -1.49
CA GLY A 663 20.29 46.35 -2.08
C GLY A 663 19.76 46.98 -3.36
N VAL A 664 19.57 46.20 -4.43
CA VAL A 664 18.99 46.71 -5.68
C VAL A 664 17.49 46.95 -5.50
N PRO A 665 16.97 48.18 -5.74
CA PRO A 665 15.55 48.49 -5.54
C PRO A 665 14.63 47.53 -6.28
N GLY A 666 13.63 46.97 -5.60
CA GLY A 666 12.66 46.03 -6.17
C GLY A 666 13.19 44.61 -6.41
N SER A 667 14.48 44.44 -6.73
CA SER A 667 15.08 43.13 -7.04
C SER A 667 14.97 42.14 -5.87
N VAL A 668 15.27 42.58 -4.65
CA VAL A 668 15.15 41.74 -3.44
C VAL A 668 13.73 41.20 -3.26
N GLN A 669 12.71 42.04 -3.48
CA GLN A 669 11.31 41.63 -3.37
C GLN A 669 10.93 40.62 -4.46
N THR A 670 11.39 40.83 -5.68
CA THR A 670 11.15 39.91 -6.81
C THR A 670 11.84 38.56 -6.59
N ILE A 671 13.08 38.54 -6.09
CA ILE A 671 13.79 37.31 -5.74
C ILE A 671 13.02 36.54 -4.67
N ARG A 672 12.58 37.21 -3.59
CA ARG A 672 11.77 36.58 -2.53
C ARG A 672 10.44 36.04 -3.06
N LYS A 673 9.80 36.75 -3.99
CA LYS A 673 8.58 36.27 -4.67
C LYS A 673 8.84 34.99 -5.48
N ASN A 674 9.97 34.91 -6.18
CA ASN A 674 10.31 33.67 -6.89
C ASN A 674 10.68 32.53 -5.93
N ILE A 675 11.32 32.82 -4.79
CA ILE A 675 11.57 31.82 -3.73
C ILE A 675 10.25 31.27 -3.19
N GLN A 676 9.30 32.15 -2.84
CA GLN A 676 7.95 31.75 -2.40
C GLN A 676 7.27 30.82 -3.42
N TYR A 677 7.36 31.18 -4.70
CA TYR A 677 6.85 30.33 -5.78
C TYR A 677 7.54 28.97 -5.87
N LEU A 678 8.87 28.91 -5.69
CA LEU A 678 9.61 27.64 -5.68
C LEU A 678 9.24 26.75 -4.50
N HIS A 679 9.00 27.32 -3.31
CA HIS A 679 8.47 26.56 -2.17
C HIS A 679 7.10 25.95 -2.49
N ALA A 680 6.17 26.75 -3.02
CA ALA A 680 4.85 26.26 -3.41
C ALA A 680 4.93 25.20 -4.52
N ARG A 681 5.79 25.42 -5.53
CA ARG A 681 5.91 24.52 -6.68
C ARG A 681 6.62 23.21 -6.35
N ILE A 682 7.73 23.25 -5.64
CA ILE A 682 8.58 22.07 -5.39
C ILE A 682 8.12 21.33 -4.14
N LEU A 683 7.87 22.06 -3.04
CA LEU A 683 7.53 21.46 -1.75
C LEU A 683 6.03 21.44 -1.46
N GLY A 684 5.21 22.15 -2.25
CA GLY A 684 3.77 22.25 -2.00
C GLY A 684 3.41 23.20 -0.85
N GLU A 685 4.32 24.08 -0.46
CA GLU A 685 4.12 24.96 0.70
C GLU A 685 3.63 26.35 0.30
N ASP A 686 2.47 26.73 0.83
CA ASP A 686 1.96 28.10 0.70
C ASP A 686 2.39 28.92 1.92
N LEU A 687 3.54 29.60 1.78
CA LEU A 687 4.15 30.39 2.86
C LEU A 687 4.05 31.89 2.54
N PRO A 688 3.79 32.76 3.52
CA PRO A 688 3.85 34.20 3.29
C PRO A 688 5.28 34.69 3.01
N LEU A 689 5.43 35.83 2.32
CA LEU A 689 6.73 36.37 1.90
C LEU A 689 7.71 36.69 3.04
N ASP A 690 7.18 36.95 4.23
CA ASP A 690 7.92 37.25 5.46
C ASP A 690 8.15 36.02 6.35
N HIS A 691 7.74 34.83 5.91
CA HIS A 691 7.99 33.58 6.63
C HIS A 691 9.49 33.34 6.86
N GLU A 692 9.84 32.72 7.99
CA GLU A 692 11.24 32.46 8.38
C GLU A 692 11.95 31.58 7.35
N GLU A 693 11.26 30.56 6.84
CA GLU A 693 11.79 29.68 5.79
C GLU A 693 12.13 30.44 4.50
N ILE A 694 11.24 31.31 4.02
CA ILE A 694 11.48 32.15 2.83
C ILE A 694 12.69 33.08 3.08
N SER A 695 12.82 33.59 4.31
CA SER A 695 13.98 34.39 4.71
C SER A 695 15.27 33.56 4.70
N ALA A 696 15.24 32.32 5.21
CA ALA A 696 16.39 31.42 5.21
C ALA A 696 16.85 31.05 3.80
N THR A 697 15.91 30.73 2.90
CA THR A 697 16.22 30.43 1.49
C THR A 697 16.74 31.65 0.74
N TYR A 698 16.25 32.85 1.05
CA TYR A 698 16.82 34.09 0.52
C TYR A 698 18.25 34.31 1.00
N GLN A 699 18.56 34.02 2.27
CA GLN A 699 19.94 34.10 2.76
C GLN A 699 20.86 33.10 2.06
N LEU A 700 20.41 31.87 1.80
CA LEU A 700 21.17 30.90 1.01
C LEU A 700 21.50 31.45 -0.39
N PHE A 701 20.51 32.02 -1.07
CA PHE A 701 20.71 32.67 -2.38
C PHE A 701 21.74 33.80 -2.28
N LEU A 702 21.57 34.72 -1.32
CA LEU A 702 22.40 35.90 -1.14
C LEU A 702 23.86 35.54 -0.80
N GLU A 703 24.07 34.61 0.13
CA GLU A 703 25.42 34.18 0.54
C GLU A 703 26.14 33.46 -0.60
N THR A 704 25.45 32.58 -1.32
CA THR A 704 25.99 31.89 -2.50
C THR A 704 26.38 32.90 -3.58
N TRP A 705 25.50 33.87 -3.84
CA TRP A 705 25.75 34.93 -4.81
C TRP A 705 26.96 35.79 -4.42
N ARG A 706 27.06 36.25 -3.16
CA ARG A 706 28.19 37.05 -2.66
C ARG A 706 29.52 36.28 -2.72
N GLU A 707 29.53 35.02 -2.31
CA GLU A 707 30.73 34.18 -2.40
C GLU A 707 31.18 34.03 -3.86
N GLY A 708 30.22 33.75 -4.75
CA GLY A 708 30.47 33.53 -6.17
C GLY A 708 30.95 34.78 -6.90
N THR A 709 30.28 35.92 -6.75
CA THR A 709 30.71 37.19 -7.35
C THR A 709 32.07 37.63 -6.82
N GLY A 710 32.35 37.40 -5.52
CA GLY A 710 33.67 37.62 -4.93
C GLY A 710 34.77 36.73 -5.51
N LYS A 711 34.47 35.48 -5.91
CA LYS A 711 35.41 34.60 -6.62
C LYS A 711 35.59 35.03 -8.08
N LEU A 712 34.52 35.43 -8.77
CA LEU A 712 34.60 35.96 -10.14
C LEU A 712 35.47 37.21 -10.19
N ALA A 713 35.28 38.15 -9.26
CA ALA A 713 36.05 39.39 -9.20
C ALA A 713 37.54 39.16 -8.90
N ARG A 714 37.88 38.07 -8.21
CA ARG A 714 39.26 37.64 -7.92
C ARG A 714 39.83 36.66 -8.96
N GLU A 715 39.07 36.35 -10.02
CA GLU A 715 39.42 35.37 -11.05
C GLU A 715 39.71 33.96 -10.50
N GLU A 716 39.19 33.63 -9.31
CA GLU A 716 39.28 32.31 -8.69
C GLU A 716 38.28 31.31 -9.29
N GLU A 717 37.27 31.84 -10.01
CA GLU A 717 36.25 31.06 -10.69
C GLU A 717 35.94 31.66 -12.06
N SER A 718 35.63 30.80 -13.04
CA SER A 718 35.19 31.25 -14.37
C SER A 718 33.73 31.70 -14.35
N ASN A 719 33.40 32.68 -15.19
CA ASN A 719 32.01 32.99 -15.51
C ASN A 719 31.33 31.90 -16.36
N GLY A 720 32.08 31.00 -16.99
CA GLY A 720 31.51 29.90 -17.76
C GLY A 720 30.86 28.85 -16.86
N LEU A 721 29.64 28.45 -17.18
CA LEU A 721 28.98 27.31 -16.53
C LEU A 721 29.77 26.02 -16.78
N LYS A 722 29.70 25.09 -15.83
CA LYS A 722 30.21 23.73 -16.03
C LYS A 722 29.51 23.11 -17.24
N TRP A 723 30.24 22.32 -18.01
CA TRP A 723 29.77 21.83 -19.32
C TRP A 723 28.40 21.16 -19.25
N SER A 724 28.12 20.40 -18.19
CA SER A 724 26.87 19.68 -17.96
C SER A 724 25.67 20.59 -17.64
N CYS A 725 25.94 21.81 -17.16
CA CYS A 725 24.92 22.81 -16.83
C CYS A 725 24.71 23.83 -17.95
N ARG A 726 25.47 23.73 -19.06
CA ARG A 726 25.28 24.60 -20.22
C ARG A 726 24.05 24.17 -21.01
N VAL A 727 23.40 25.15 -21.61
CA VAL A 727 22.22 24.95 -22.44
C VAL A 727 22.58 25.29 -23.86
N ARG A 728 22.68 24.24 -24.68
CA ARG A 728 23.01 24.33 -26.12
C ARG A 728 21.98 23.65 -27.00
N THR A 729 21.22 22.73 -26.43
CA THR A 729 20.19 21.96 -27.10
C THR A 729 18.91 22.03 -26.28
N ASN A 730 17.77 21.96 -26.95
CA ASN A 730 16.50 21.68 -26.32
C ASN A 730 16.60 20.30 -25.66
N ARG A 731 16.22 20.19 -24.39
CA ARG A 731 16.39 18.95 -23.62
C ARG A 731 15.31 17.91 -23.93
N GLU A 732 14.19 18.33 -24.50
CA GLU A 732 13.10 17.45 -24.94
C GLU A 732 13.36 16.93 -26.36
N THR A 733 13.72 17.81 -27.31
CA THR A 733 13.89 17.42 -28.72
C THR A 733 15.32 17.03 -29.08
N GLY A 734 16.31 17.42 -28.27
CA GLY A 734 17.73 17.25 -28.57
C GLY A 734 18.27 18.20 -29.65
N GLU A 735 17.43 19.07 -30.22
CA GLU A 735 17.81 20.00 -31.27
C GLU A 735 18.68 21.13 -30.75
N GLU A 736 19.64 21.63 -31.54
CA GLU A 736 20.43 22.79 -31.16
C GLU A 736 19.57 24.05 -31.00
N LEU A 737 19.76 24.75 -29.88
CA LEU A 737 19.10 26.03 -29.64
C LEU A 737 19.74 27.14 -30.47
N PRO A 738 18.96 28.14 -30.93
CA PRO A 738 19.48 29.40 -31.44
C PRO A 738 20.49 30.04 -30.48
N ARG A 739 21.49 30.73 -31.02
CA ARG A 739 22.64 31.22 -30.24
C ARG A 739 22.23 32.17 -29.10
N GLU A 740 21.17 32.94 -29.32
CA GLU A 740 20.54 33.86 -28.40
C GLU A 740 19.83 33.18 -27.22
N GLN A 741 19.39 31.93 -27.39
CA GLN A 741 18.76 31.12 -26.33
C GLN A 741 19.80 30.27 -25.57
N ARG A 742 21.04 30.17 -26.07
CA ARG A 742 22.09 29.38 -25.40
C ARG A 742 22.56 30.08 -24.14
N ILE A 743 22.59 29.34 -23.03
CA ILE A 743 23.13 29.81 -21.76
C ILE A 743 24.40 29.00 -21.45
N GLU A 744 25.55 29.64 -21.65
CA GLU A 744 26.86 29.04 -21.39
C GLU A 744 27.66 29.75 -20.30
N ASN A 745 27.28 30.98 -19.98
CA ASN A 745 27.97 31.85 -19.03
C ASN A 745 26.98 32.34 -17.98
N ASP A 746 27.51 32.62 -16.80
CA ASP A 746 26.84 33.14 -15.63
C ASP A 746 27.67 34.30 -15.06
N PRO A 747 27.71 35.45 -15.76
CA PRO A 747 28.57 36.58 -15.42
C PRO A 747 28.18 37.23 -14.08
N ASN A 748 26.91 37.13 -13.69
CA ASN A 748 26.38 37.69 -12.46
C ASN A 748 26.31 36.66 -11.31
N TYR A 749 26.83 35.44 -11.50
CA TYR A 749 26.69 34.32 -10.56
C TYR A 749 25.23 34.01 -10.15
N THR A 750 24.26 34.43 -10.95
CA THR A 750 22.82 34.35 -10.63
C THR A 750 22.31 32.94 -10.89
N VAL A 751 22.76 32.30 -11.97
CA VAL A 751 22.37 30.92 -12.30
C VAL A 751 22.86 29.97 -11.22
N ARG A 752 24.13 30.07 -10.79
CA ARG A 752 24.69 29.22 -9.72
C ARG A 752 24.06 29.49 -8.35
N ALA A 753 23.69 30.73 -8.04
CA ALA A 753 22.96 31.05 -6.81
C ALA A 753 21.57 30.39 -6.80
N TRP A 754 20.84 30.38 -7.93
CA TRP A 754 19.59 29.64 -8.07
C TRP A 754 19.78 28.13 -8.02
N MET A 755 20.86 27.58 -8.58
CA MET A 755 21.18 26.15 -8.45
C MET A 755 21.31 25.73 -6.99
N ALA A 756 21.88 26.57 -6.11
CA ALA A 756 21.96 26.29 -4.68
C ALA A 756 20.57 26.25 -4.03
N VAL A 757 19.68 27.18 -4.37
CA VAL A 757 18.28 27.19 -3.90
C VAL A 757 17.53 25.94 -4.37
N ILE A 758 17.62 25.58 -5.64
CA ILE A 758 16.96 24.38 -6.18
C ILE A 758 17.53 23.11 -5.53
N THR A 759 18.85 23.04 -5.31
CA THR A 759 19.47 21.91 -4.60
C THR A 759 18.95 21.79 -3.18
N TYR A 760 18.83 22.91 -2.46
CA TYR A 760 18.26 22.96 -1.11
C TYR A 760 16.84 22.38 -1.09
N LEU A 761 15.95 22.87 -1.95
CA LEU A 761 14.55 22.43 -2.01
C LEU A 761 14.43 20.95 -2.42
N LEU A 762 15.18 20.48 -3.41
CA LEU A 762 15.14 19.08 -3.86
C LEU A 762 15.78 18.10 -2.86
N SER A 763 16.61 18.59 -1.94
CA SER A 763 17.20 17.78 -0.86
C SER A 763 16.35 17.73 0.41
N ASP A 764 15.26 18.51 0.46
CA ASP A 764 14.37 18.58 1.60
C ASP A 764 13.55 17.30 1.77
N TYR A 765 13.31 16.87 3.01
CA TYR A 765 12.54 15.65 3.28
C TYR A 765 11.10 15.73 2.74
N ARG A 766 10.48 16.92 2.71
CA ARG A 766 9.14 17.18 2.16
C ARG A 766 9.07 16.92 0.65
N PHE A 767 10.19 17.03 -0.07
CA PHE A 767 10.22 16.68 -1.49
C PHE A 767 10.19 15.17 -1.70
N LEU A 768 10.87 14.44 -0.81
CA LEU A 768 11.09 12.99 -0.90
C LEU A 768 9.95 12.16 -0.29
N HIS A 769 9.07 12.81 0.46
CA HIS A 769 7.95 12.13 1.11
C HIS A 769 6.61 12.80 0.74
N ASP A 770 5.56 12.00 0.79
CA ASP A 770 4.16 12.41 0.63
C ASP A 770 3.40 12.48 1.95
#